data_AF-A0A6A6CAT1-F1
#
_entry.id   AF-A0A6A6CAT1-F1
#
_cell.length_a   1.000
_cell.length_b   1.000
_cell.length_c   1.000
_cell.angle_alpha   90.00
_cell.angle_beta   90.00
_cell.angle_gamma   90.00
#
_symmetry.space_group_name_H-M   'P 1'
#
loop_
_entity.id
_entity.type
_entity.pdbx_description
1 polymer ?
#
loop_
_entity_poly.entity_id
_entity_poly.type
_entity_poly.pdbx_seq_one_letter_code
_entity_poly.pdbx_strand_id
1 'polypeptide(L)'
;MEETDHSSQSSAPATPQLDPKTVTLESLTAHHKYIIDALTQGPVTEKTDLAALYNLNGPSAGGVDATLLRNLTRVSRPNIRCSLDIKDGAMYPPSEDNAYHGYRLHFSFNKLLYAPCVRLECHIKDHILALEFSFNDCGSKQLFNFNWQDTDDDHESISFEAKGATSEGFNKVASSLPTFSPVQKSIYTLLHGLIDTPVAERLQFRLHVADLNEFSRRDLRQLRSLLPGGDGPDLPSIGVAEYSCFPDTVDEISEMMRSPWQLINSSHPPPMVALPAGDTCRSMKEFTVQHAVSTSVQYWESATALREFSRGRHRVTLFSSDEYAVIAMTFGEIPDLDDVARVSRPQIRLPGGLEIDVEFHIPQFGTRSFKAHLESEPLGLPEHDAFFIIAKHTPSWFGDKIHKATDRVSWYADVIEVKPHFNSFLFDSQIKTMELLPTDAYKKWHPIALNQLHTSIPQIDVTAGLNVAPDKLAGALKWLRECKPWNKGQLELIDSIHHTKGRLALCSGIAGSGKTELSVALAVFCAMIGGKAVVTGTANTNADAMVNGIDEYKDVLGDRKLRVYRIYTGLRKVRLSEISAQQASQRQAGHQDGNVTNLSSLKFEMLEKKARKIGAMQCSLSQGVLDEAEKGDLSRISNLHYRSFYRARVNCWDLFRSCLEADRKGELDWKDRKSTDMYNAAFHECKRHLLSLAHIIVCTNGNSRSGECEIFAEEAKKQQITALALLFDEVAKELEICIWNVITASLPRSPDLVVFFGDEKQLRPVNTCAKDPMEFNPFNDRLDTPLFTRLIAQGFPYVQLTIQERMHSSLSRFPSKEFYDGLLTDSPKVQRPLEDVKPGLTKVLHNIIANSMRDTSERDSYLEKATDDQARLHYIEMPAGDVFMDDKLSVVVPDHVDVFFEQILPELQSYFGAELKDEVMLIVAYGCALKWCEQRIYKLKKQQNLPHSHYPKVLTIDAAQGEEATMVLMDGSMQYSELPKFLTDKGRANTAMTRARDVFWILGGPLHSKAPDYNSFSFAEDESFVKLKSELHMTGQVHCFYPKKPYKRPAMTQTQKKNVLAKKKGRFFPRR
;
A
#
# COMPACT_ATOMS: atom_id res chain seq x y z
N MET A 1 23.95 48.21 -53.44
CA MET A 1 25.08 49.11 -53.14
C MET A 1 25.57 48.72 -51.76
N GLU A 2 26.81 48.20 -51.73
CA GLU A 2 27.76 48.05 -50.61
C GLU A 2 27.30 47.24 -49.38
N GLU A 3 27.71 45.97 -49.23
CA GLU A 3 28.98 45.47 -48.65
C GLU A 3 29.33 46.06 -47.27
N THR A 4 29.34 45.21 -46.23
CA THR A 4 30.48 45.03 -45.32
C THR A 4 30.28 43.86 -44.35
N ASP A 5 31.33 43.05 -44.27
CA ASP A 5 31.57 41.88 -43.41
C ASP A 5 31.53 42.20 -41.90
N HIS A 6 31.01 41.26 -41.09
CA HIS A 6 31.46 41.09 -39.71
C HIS A 6 31.51 39.62 -39.31
N SER A 7 32.73 39.11 -39.26
CA SER A 7 33.15 37.93 -38.52
C SER A 7 33.26 38.24 -37.02
N SER A 8 32.63 37.40 -36.19
CA SER A 8 33.12 37.01 -34.85
C SER A 8 32.15 36.00 -34.21
N GLN A 9 32.40 34.71 -34.47
CA GLN A 9 31.85 33.64 -33.65
C GLN A 9 32.56 33.65 -32.29
N SER A 10 31.85 34.01 -31.21
CA SER A 10 32.30 33.70 -29.86
C SER A 10 31.95 32.24 -29.56
N SER A 11 32.97 31.39 -29.48
CA SER A 11 32.89 30.01 -29.00
C SER A 11 32.30 29.95 -27.60
N ALA A 12 31.23 29.17 -27.43
CA ALA A 12 30.79 28.70 -26.12
C ALA A 12 31.94 27.93 -25.42
N PRO A 13 32.08 28.02 -24.09
CA PRO A 13 33.12 27.28 -23.39
C PRO A 13 32.87 25.78 -23.55
N ALA A 14 33.86 25.08 -24.09
CA ALA A 14 33.88 23.63 -24.15
C ALA A 14 33.77 23.06 -22.72
N THR A 15 32.79 22.20 -22.51
CA THR A 15 32.72 21.28 -21.37
C THR A 15 34.06 20.53 -21.29
N PRO A 16 34.70 20.42 -20.11
CA PRO A 16 36.01 19.77 -20.04
C PRO A 16 35.90 18.33 -20.56
N GLN A 17 36.62 18.05 -21.65
CA GLN A 17 36.84 16.71 -22.15
C GLN A 17 37.69 15.97 -21.12
N LEU A 18 37.06 15.10 -20.33
CA LEU A 18 37.75 14.09 -19.53
C LEU A 18 38.48 13.13 -20.49
N ASP A 19 39.81 13.16 -20.45
CA ASP A 19 40.73 12.21 -21.10
C ASP A 19 40.36 10.76 -20.69
N PRO A 20 40.24 9.77 -21.60
CA PRO A 20 39.79 8.41 -21.29
C PRO A 20 40.72 7.57 -20.38
N LYS A 21 41.70 8.17 -19.71
CA LYS A 21 42.69 7.44 -18.93
C LYS A 21 42.21 7.18 -17.50
N THR A 22 41.86 5.91 -17.27
CA THR A 22 41.69 5.18 -16.00
C THR A 22 40.63 5.72 -15.04
N VAL A 23 39.44 5.11 -15.09
CA VAL A 23 38.50 5.12 -13.96
C VAL A 23 39.23 4.53 -12.75
N THR A 24 39.50 5.36 -11.73
CA THR A 24 40.12 4.91 -10.49
C THR A 24 39.06 4.35 -9.53
N LEU A 25 39.44 3.44 -8.63
CA LEU A 25 38.53 2.95 -7.59
C LEU A 25 37.89 4.09 -6.78
N GLU A 26 38.62 5.19 -6.55
CA GLU A 26 38.13 6.39 -5.87
C GLU A 26 36.97 7.09 -6.61
N SER A 27 36.91 6.97 -7.94
CA SER A 27 35.84 7.57 -8.75
C SER A 27 34.49 6.88 -8.57
N LEU A 28 34.46 5.61 -8.16
CA LEU A 28 33.24 4.83 -7.96
C LEU A 28 32.43 5.29 -6.74
N THR A 29 33.09 5.90 -5.75
CA THR A 29 32.48 6.43 -4.52
C THR A 29 32.54 7.95 -4.45
N ALA A 30 33.03 8.62 -5.49
CA ALA A 30 33.21 10.08 -5.52
C ALA A 30 31.89 10.85 -5.31
N HIS A 31 30.75 10.23 -5.61
CA HIS A 31 29.43 10.81 -5.37
C HIS A 31 29.03 10.84 -3.89
N HIS A 32 29.63 10.02 -3.02
CA HIS A 32 29.28 9.94 -1.61
C HIS A 32 29.45 11.27 -0.86
N LYS A 33 30.40 12.11 -1.29
CA LYS A 33 30.59 13.47 -0.72
C LYS A 33 29.45 14.44 -1.00
N TYR A 34 28.54 14.10 -1.93
CA TYR A 34 27.35 14.86 -2.25
C TYR A 34 26.07 14.28 -1.62
N ILE A 35 26.20 13.18 -0.88
CA ILE A 35 25.12 12.67 -0.02
C ILE A 35 24.99 13.65 1.14
N ILE A 36 23.76 14.04 1.43
CA ILE A 36 23.44 15.02 2.46
C ILE A 36 22.61 14.39 3.57
N ASP A 37 22.82 14.91 4.77
CA ASP A 37 21.99 14.64 5.92
C ASP A 37 20.57 15.18 5.69
N ALA A 38 19.56 14.35 5.93
CA ALA A 38 18.17 14.69 5.61
C ALA A 38 17.62 15.89 6.39
N LEU A 39 18.15 16.16 7.59
CA LEU A 39 17.67 17.22 8.48
C LEU A 39 18.48 18.50 8.34
N THR A 40 19.82 18.38 8.38
CA THR A 40 20.72 19.54 8.37
C THR A 40 21.05 20.02 6.97
N GLN A 41 20.82 19.19 5.95
CA GLN A 41 21.23 19.44 4.55
C GLN A 41 22.74 19.63 4.38
N GLY A 42 23.52 19.30 5.42
CA GLY A 42 24.97 19.32 5.41
C GLY A 42 25.57 17.96 5.07
N PRO A 43 26.90 17.82 5.19
CA PRO A 43 27.57 16.54 5.02
C PRO A 43 27.06 15.49 6.01
N VAL A 44 27.05 14.23 5.59
CA VAL A 44 26.77 13.10 6.47
C VAL A 44 27.85 12.99 7.56
N THR A 45 27.43 12.86 8.83
CA THR A 45 28.31 12.73 10.01
C THR A 45 27.89 11.53 10.87
N GLU A 46 28.69 11.16 11.87
CA GLU A 46 28.33 10.12 12.85
C GLU A 46 26.99 10.34 13.56
N LYS A 47 26.46 11.58 13.54
CA LYS A 47 25.17 11.95 14.13
C LYS A 47 23.99 11.90 13.15
N THR A 48 24.25 11.65 11.88
CA THR A 48 23.22 11.54 10.84
C THR A 48 22.43 10.25 11.04
N ASP A 49 21.13 10.38 11.30
CA ASP A 49 20.19 9.25 11.43
C ASP A 49 19.56 8.85 10.07
N LEU A 50 19.56 9.75 9.08
CA LEU A 50 18.94 9.55 7.76
C LEU A 50 19.64 10.40 6.70
N ALA A 51 19.96 9.83 5.54
CA ALA A 51 20.69 10.50 4.47
C ALA A 51 19.99 10.35 3.11
N ALA A 52 20.01 11.42 2.32
CA ALA A 52 19.41 11.46 0.99
C ALA A 52 20.27 10.71 -0.04
N LEU A 53 19.64 9.87 -0.86
CA LEU A 53 20.30 9.18 -1.96
C LEU A 53 20.78 10.16 -3.02
N TYR A 54 21.88 9.80 -3.69
CA TYR A 54 22.39 10.58 -4.80
C TYR A 54 21.44 10.46 -6.00
N ASN A 55 21.00 11.62 -6.52
CA ASN A 55 20.06 11.67 -7.64
C ASN A 55 20.78 11.44 -8.98
N LEU A 56 20.65 10.23 -9.53
CA LEU A 56 21.22 9.83 -10.83
C LEU A 56 20.71 10.63 -12.04
N ASN A 57 19.62 11.38 -11.87
CA ASN A 57 19.02 12.22 -12.91
C ASN A 57 19.22 13.72 -12.64
N GLY A 58 19.88 14.08 -11.53
CA GLY A 58 20.19 15.46 -11.18
C GLY A 58 21.34 16.04 -12.01
N PRO A 59 21.52 17.37 -12.01
CA PRO A 59 22.70 17.99 -12.62
C PRO A 59 23.97 17.42 -11.99
N SER A 60 24.98 17.07 -12.80
CA SER A 60 26.25 16.52 -12.35
C SER A 60 26.95 17.49 -11.39
N ALA A 61 26.72 17.32 -10.08
CA ALA A 61 27.37 18.12 -9.07
C ALA A 61 28.87 17.79 -9.07
N GLY A 62 29.70 18.75 -9.46
CA GLY A 62 31.15 18.73 -9.26
C GLY A 62 31.93 17.58 -9.91
N GLY A 63 31.55 17.17 -11.12
CA GLY A 63 32.37 16.29 -11.97
C GLY A 63 32.16 14.78 -11.79
N VAL A 64 31.10 14.35 -11.10
CA VAL A 64 30.67 12.95 -11.05
C VAL A 64 30.07 12.52 -12.38
N ASP A 65 30.53 11.39 -12.92
CA ASP A 65 29.95 10.76 -14.11
C ASP A 65 28.69 9.97 -13.74
N ALA A 66 27.53 10.66 -13.76
CA ALA A 66 26.24 10.05 -13.46
C ALA A 66 25.83 8.98 -14.50
N THR A 67 26.37 9.02 -15.72
CA THR A 67 26.13 8.01 -16.76
C THR A 67 26.83 6.71 -16.39
N LEU A 68 28.11 6.78 -16.02
CA LEU A 68 28.85 5.61 -15.54
C LEU A 68 28.17 4.99 -14.32
N LEU A 69 27.83 5.79 -13.31
CA LEU A 69 27.18 5.28 -12.10
C LEU A 69 25.82 4.60 -12.41
N ARG A 70 25.05 5.14 -13.36
CA ARG A 70 23.80 4.52 -13.84
C ARG A 70 24.06 3.18 -14.52
N ASN A 71 25.06 3.11 -15.40
CA ASN A 71 25.42 1.88 -16.10
C ASN A 71 25.95 0.81 -15.14
N LEU A 72 26.62 1.19 -14.06
CA LEU A 72 27.14 0.26 -13.07
C LEU A 72 26.09 -0.20 -12.04
N THR A 73 24.99 0.54 -11.84
CA THR A 73 23.98 0.22 -10.81
C THR A 73 22.67 -0.32 -11.36
N ARG A 74 22.39 -0.11 -12.65
CA ARG A 74 21.17 -0.55 -13.35
C ARG A 74 21.54 -1.41 -14.57
N VAL A 75 20.55 -1.77 -15.38
CA VAL A 75 20.80 -2.38 -16.70
C VAL A 75 21.52 -1.34 -17.56
N SER A 76 22.74 -1.66 -17.96
CA SER A 76 23.64 -0.76 -18.68
C SER A 76 23.07 -0.38 -20.05
N ARG A 77 23.29 0.87 -20.46
CA ARG A 77 23.20 1.27 -21.87
C ARG A 77 24.62 1.50 -22.38
N PRO A 78 25.00 0.96 -23.55
CA PRO A 78 24.11 0.43 -24.59
C PRO A 78 23.60 -0.99 -24.36
N ASN A 79 22.39 -1.26 -24.88
CA ASN A 79 21.86 -2.61 -25.06
C ASN A 79 22.22 -3.08 -26.48
N ILE A 80 23.21 -3.95 -26.60
CA ILE A 80 23.94 -4.19 -27.86
C ILE A 80 23.32 -5.39 -28.56
N ARG A 81 23.00 -5.27 -29.86
CA ARG A 81 22.56 -6.44 -30.62
C ARG A 81 23.67 -7.50 -30.61
N CYS A 82 23.32 -8.76 -30.40
CA CYS A 82 24.31 -9.83 -30.37
C CYS A 82 23.87 -11.08 -31.12
N SER A 83 24.83 -11.94 -31.42
CA SER A 83 24.63 -13.33 -31.83
C SER A 83 25.30 -14.27 -30.83
N LEU A 84 24.71 -15.42 -30.57
CA LEU A 84 25.15 -16.40 -29.56
C LEU A 84 25.57 -17.73 -30.21
N ASP A 85 26.70 -18.29 -29.80
CA ASP A 85 27.20 -19.62 -30.11
C ASP A 85 27.40 -20.43 -28.81
N ILE A 86 26.96 -21.68 -28.82
CA ILE A 86 26.99 -22.59 -27.65
C ILE A 86 27.62 -23.95 -28.00
N LYS A 87 27.59 -24.39 -29.28
CA LYS A 87 27.97 -25.75 -29.70
C LYS A 87 28.54 -25.75 -31.12
N ASP A 88 29.83 -26.06 -31.24
CA ASP A 88 30.59 -26.33 -32.47
C ASP A 88 30.26 -25.43 -33.70
N GLY A 89 29.97 -24.15 -33.47
CA GLY A 89 29.82 -23.14 -34.54
C GLY A 89 28.39 -22.79 -34.96
N ALA A 90 27.36 -23.25 -34.22
CA ALA A 90 25.97 -22.90 -34.52
C ALA A 90 25.60 -21.51 -33.95
N MET A 91 25.44 -20.53 -34.84
CA MET A 91 25.09 -19.15 -34.49
C MET A 91 23.58 -18.92 -34.33
N TYR A 92 23.19 -18.13 -33.32
CA TYR A 92 21.82 -17.70 -33.07
C TYR A 92 21.75 -16.15 -33.01
N PRO A 93 21.03 -15.47 -33.91
CA PRO A 93 20.41 -16.02 -35.13
C PRO A 93 21.45 -16.54 -36.15
N PRO A 94 21.07 -17.49 -37.04
CA PRO A 94 21.99 -18.05 -38.04
C PRO A 94 22.54 -17.05 -39.06
N SER A 95 21.89 -15.89 -39.21
CA SER A 95 22.33 -14.77 -40.04
C SER A 95 22.02 -13.44 -39.36
N GLU A 96 22.77 -12.40 -39.72
CA GLU A 96 22.62 -11.05 -39.14
C GLU A 96 21.35 -10.32 -39.61
N ASP A 97 20.69 -10.84 -40.64
CA ASP A 97 19.42 -10.30 -41.14
C ASP A 97 18.23 -10.63 -40.21
N ASN A 98 17.90 -9.66 -39.36
CA ASN A 98 16.87 -9.76 -38.33
C ASN A 98 15.44 -9.95 -38.85
N ALA A 99 15.15 -9.63 -40.11
CA ALA A 99 13.78 -9.71 -40.64
C ALA A 99 13.25 -11.14 -40.76
N TYR A 100 14.15 -12.12 -40.91
CA TYR A 100 13.78 -13.49 -41.29
C TYR A 100 13.50 -14.43 -40.11
N HIS A 101 14.00 -14.13 -38.90
CA HIS A 101 13.99 -15.08 -37.78
C HIS A 101 12.85 -14.86 -36.78
N GLY A 102 12.25 -13.66 -36.77
CA GLY A 102 11.13 -13.31 -35.88
C GLY A 102 11.52 -13.18 -34.40
N TYR A 103 12.81 -13.01 -34.09
CA TYR A 103 13.33 -12.67 -32.76
C TYR A 103 14.64 -11.87 -32.89
N ARG A 104 15.06 -11.21 -31.80
CA ARG A 104 16.36 -10.51 -31.69
C ARG A 104 17.02 -10.78 -30.35
N LEU A 105 18.34 -10.85 -30.32
CA LEU A 105 19.12 -10.97 -29.10
C LEU A 105 19.85 -9.65 -28.80
N HIS A 106 19.85 -9.28 -27.52
CA HIS A 106 20.56 -8.13 -27.03
C HIS A 106 21.39 -8.48 -25.79
N PHE A 107 22.59 -7.92 -25.71
CA PHE A 107 23.56 -8.12 -24.65
C PHE A 107 23.76 -6.81 -23.89
N SER A 108 23.77 -6.90 -22.57
CA SER A 108 24.06 -5.80 -21.66
C SER A 108 24.69 -6.32 -20.37
N PHE A 109 25.08 -5.40 -19.49
CA PHE A 109 25.51 -5.70 -18.12
C PHE A 109 24.46 -5.17 -17.15
N ASN A 110 24.41 -5.72 -15.94
CA ASN A 110 23.46 -5.26 -14.93
C ASN A 110 24.05 -5.37 -13.52
N LYS A 111 23.61 -4.47 -12.62
CA LYS A 111 23.90 -4.46 -11.17
C LYS A 111 25.38 -4.57 -10.82
N LEU A 112 26.25 -4.07 -11.69
CA LEU A 112 27.69 -4.27 -11.62
C LEU A 112 28.33 -3.87 -10.29
N LEU A 113 27.87 -2.83 -9.58
CA LEU A 113 28.46 -2.42 -8.29
C LEU A 113 28.14 -3.31 -7.08
N TYR A 114 27.12 -4.17 -7.14
CA TYR A 114 26.66 -4.90 -5.94
C TYR A 114 26.32 -6.36 -6.19
N ALA A 115 26.01 -6.73 -7.42
CA ALA A 115 25.76 -8.12 -7.79
C ALA A 115 25.92 -8.28 -9.31
N PRO A 116 27.17 -8.19 -9.80
CA PRO A 116 27.49 -8.07 -11.21
C PRO A 116 27.03 -9.27 -12.03
N CYS A 117 26.34 -8.98 -13.13
CA CYS A 117 25.94 -9.99 -14.10
C CYS A 117 26.01 -9.51 -15.54
N VAL A 118 26.18 -10.47 -16.44
CA VAL A 118 25.90 -10.35 -17.86
C VAL A 118 24.41 -10.60 -18.07
N ARG A 119 23.73 -9.77 -18.86
CA ARG A 119 22.31 -9.89 -19.20
C ARG A 119 22.13 -10.12 -20.69
N LEU A 120 21.46 -11.23 -21.04
CA LEU A 120 21.04 -11.57 -22.39
C LEU A 120 19.51 -11.43 -22.49
N GLU A 121 19.03 -10.57 -23.37
CA GLU A 121 17.61 -10.41 -23.67
C GLU A 121 17.26 -10.99 -25.04
N CYS A 122 16.19 -11.79 -25.12
CA CYS A 122 15.59 -12.25 -26.36
C CYS A 122 14.22 -11.59 -26.53
N HIS A 123 14.11 -10.74 -27.54
CA HIS A 123 12.89 -10.05 -27.93
C HIS A 123 12.19 -10.88 -29.00
N ILE A 124 11.02 -11.42 -28.70
CA ILE A 124 10.30 -12.38 -29.54
C ILE A 124 8.79 -12.12 -29.51
N LYS A 125 8.23 -11.67 -30.64
CA LYS A 125 6.88 -11.10 -30.70
C LYS A 125 6.73 -9.98 -29.66
N ASP A 126 5.74 -10.07 -28.77
CA ASP A 126 5.47 -9.12 -27.68
C ASP A 126 6.15 -9.54 -26.36
N HIS A 127 7.02 -10.54 -26.38
CA HIS A 127 7.69 -11.08 -25.19
C HIS A 127 9.16 -10.68 -25.13
N ILE A 128 9.64 -10.40 -23.92
CA ILE A 128 11.05 -10.25 -23.60
C ILE A 128 11.42 -11.35 -22.62
N LEU A 129 12.35 -12.20 -23.02
CA LEU A 129 12.97 -13.23 -22.18
C LEU A 129 14.35 -12.73 -21.78
N ALA A 130 14.68 -12.74 -20.49
CA ALA A 130 16.01 -12.35 -20.06
C ALA A 130 16.68 -13.41 -19.19
N LEU A 131 17.95 -13.66 -19.49
CA LEU A 131 18.85 -14.48 -18.69
C LEU A 131 19.92 -13.58 -18.09
N GLU A 132 20.18 -13.73 -16.79
CA GLU A 132 21.33 -13.09 -16.16
C GLU A 132 22.33 -14.14 -15.66
N PHE A 133 23.57 -14.01 -16.10
CA PHE A 133 24.69 -14.84 -15.72
C PHE A 133 25.57 -14.06 -14.74
N SER A 134 25.56 -14.47 -13.47
CA SER A 134 26.27 -13.76 -12.40
C SER A 134 27.77 -14.02 -12.44
N PHE A 135 28.59 -12.98 -12.25
CA PHE A 135 30.05 -13.11 -12.07
C PHE A 135 30.40 -13.84 -10.77
N ASN A 136 29.54 -13.72 -9.76
CA ASN A 136 29.69 -14.33 -8.45
C ASN A 136 28.65 -15.44 -8.25
N ASP A 137 28.82 -16.25 -7.20
CA ASP A 137 27.85 -17.29 -6.85
C ASP A 137 26.48 -16.68 -6.49
N CYS A 138 25.49 -16.93 -7.36
CA CYS A 138 24.10 -16.54 -7.17
C CYS A 138 23.25 -17.79 -6.99
N GLY A 139 23.38 -18.43 -5.82
CA GLY A 139 22.63 -19.65 -5.51
C GLY A 139 22.98 -20.79 -6.47
N SER A 140 24.27 -21.10 -6.60
CA SER A 140 24.89 -22.06 -7.54
C SER A 140 24.96 -21.62 -9.00
N LYS A 141 24.44 -20.42 -9.34
CA LYS A 141 24.51 -19.85 -10.67
C LYS A 141 25.67 -18.86 -10.78
N GLN A 142 26.66 -19.20 -11.60
CA GLN A 142 27.88 -18.39 -11.75
C GLN A 142 28.53 -18.60 -13.13
N LEU A 143 29.12 -17.53 -13.66
CA LEU A 143 30.01 -17.59 -14.82
C LEU A 143 31.49 -17.67 -14.43
N PHE A 144 32.29 -18.25 -15.32
CA PHE A 144 33.72 -18.51 -15.17
C PHE A 144 34.43 -18.17 -16.48
N ASN A 145 35.75 -17.97 -16.41
CA ASN A 145 36.60 -17.78 -17.58
C ASN A 145 36.11 -16.66 -18.53
N PHE A 146 35.62 -15.55 -17.96
CA PHE A 146 35.15 -14.40 -18.72
C PHE A 146 36.29 -13.79 -19.54
N ASN A 147 36.05 -13.62 -20.83
CA ASN A 147 37.02 -13.10 -21.79
C ASN A 147 36.32 -12.20 -22.80
N TRP A 148 36.87 -11.03 -23.05
CA TRP A 148 36.36 -10.02 -23.98
C TRP A 148 37.47 -9.59 -24.94
N GLN A 149 37.25 -9.78 -26.24
CA GLN A 149 38.22 -9.51 -27.30
C GLN A 149 37.63 -8.61 -28.38
N ASP A 150 38.48 -7.71 -28.91
CA ASP A 150 38.20 -7.00 -30.15
C ASP A 150 38.38 -7.96 -31.33
N THR A 151 37.39 -8.01 -32.22
CA THR A 151 37.45 -8.89 -33.40
C THR A 151 37.71 -8.11 -34.69
N ASP A 152 36.89 -7.10 -34.96
CA ASP A 152 37.03 -6.20 -36.11
C ASP A 152 36.37 -4.84 -35.80
N ASP A 153 36.38 -3.91 -36.75
CA ASP A 153 35.86 -2.54 -36.54
C ASP A 153 34.34 -2.51 -36.24
N ASP A 154 33.61 -3.57 -36.61
CA ASP A 154 32.15 -3.66 -36.50
C ASP A 154 31.68 -4.57 -35.36
N HIS A 155 32.55 -5.46 -34.87
CA HIS A 155 32.23 -6.49 -33.89
C HIS A 155 33.23 -6.63 -32.75
N GLU A 156 32.69 -6.99 -31.58
CA GLU A 156 33.45 -7.46 -30.42
C GLU A 156 32.98 -8.87 -30.00
N SER A 157 33.86 -9.68 -29.41
CA SER A 157 33.54 -11.04 -28.96
C SER A 157 33.66 -11.18 -27.44
N ILE A 158 32.64 -11.72 -26.79
CA ILE A 158 32.65 -12.09 -25.38
C ILE A 158 32.47 -13.61 -25.24
N SER A 159 33.24 -14.26 -24.38
CA SER A 159 33.06 -15.68 -24.08
C SER A 159 33.21 -15.97 -22.60
N PHE A 160 32.43 -16.90 -22.07
CA PHE A 160 32.55 -17.42 -20.71
C PHE A 160 31.92 -18.81 -20.59
N GLU A 161 32.22 -19.51 -19.51
CA GLU A 161 31.50 -20.72 -19.09
C GLU A 161 30.47 -20.35 -18.03
N ALA A 162 29.27 -20.94 -18.03
CA ALA A 162 28.27 -20.65 -17.00
C ALA A 162 27.57 -21.91 -16.49
N LYS A 163 27.36 -21.97 -15.16
CA LYS A 163 26.51 -22.97 -14.51
C LYS A 163 25.12 -22.38 -14.30
N GLY A 164 24.27 -22.46 -15.31
CA GLY A 164 22.92 -21.91 -15.23
C GLY A 164 22.86 -20.37 -15.27
N ALA A 165 21.63 -19.85 -15.30
CA ALA A 165 21.32 -18.43 -15.35
C ALA A 165 20.01 -18.15 -14.62
N THR A 166 19.78 -16.90 -14.22
CA THR A 166 18.45 -16.49 -13.71
C THR A 166 17.48 -16.33 -14.87
N SER A 167 16.18 -16.22 -14.60
CA SER A 167 15.17 -16.14 -15.65
C SER A 167 14.10 -15.10 -15.36
N GLU A 168 13.83 -14.24 -16.36
CA GLU A 168 12.76 -13.26 -16.35
C GLU A 168 11.94 -13.41 -17.63
N GLY A 169 10.61 -13.32 -17.54
CA GLY A 169 9.70 -13.38 -18.69
C GLY A 169 9.39 -14.78 -19.22
N PHE A 170 10.19 -15.80 -18.89
CA PHE A 170 10.02 -17.19 -19.38
C PHE A 170 8.65 -17.79 -19.05
N ASN A 171 8.07 -17.42 -17.91
CA ASN A 171 6.79 -17.92 -17.46
C ASN A 171 5.62 -17.45 -18.34
N LYS A 172 5.69 -16.25 -18.95
CA LYS A 172 4.63 -15.70 -19.82
C LYS A 172 4.53 -16.42 -21.15
N VAL A 173 5.65 -16.94 -21.62
CA VAL A 173 5.75 -17.46 -22.98
C VAL A 173 5.05 -18.81 -23.12
N ALA A 174 4.89 -19.57 -22.03
CA ALA A 174 4.34 -20.93 -22.04
C ALA A 174 3.02 -21.07 -22.83
N SER A 175 2.08 -20.13 -22.67
CA SER A 175 0.80 -20.14 -23.39
C SER A 175 0.91 -19.75 -24.87
N SER A 176 1.92 -18.94 -25.22
CA SER A 176 2.18 -18.47 -26.58
C SER A 176 3.08 -19.41 -27.38
N LEU A 177 3.80 -20.33 -26.71
CA LEU A 177 4.71 -21.29 -27.34
C LEU A 177 4.12 -22.03 -28.55
N PRO A 178 2.85 -22.49 -28.56
CA PRO A 178 2.29 -23.17 -29.73
C PRO A 178 2.32 -22.31 -31.00
N THR A 179 2.17 -20.98 -30.85
CA THR A 179 2.15 -20.00 -31.95
C THR A 179 3.54 -19.63 -32.48
N PHE A 180 4.61 -20.08 -31.83
CA PHE A 180 5.98 -19.77 -32.25
C PHE A 180 6.35 -20.58 -33.49
N SER A 181 7.10 -19.96 -34.41
CA SER A 181 7.72 -20.66 -35.53
C SER A 181 8.73 -21.72 -35.05
N PRO A 182 9.14 -22.69 -35.87
CA PRO A 182 10.16 -23.66 -35.49
C PRO A 182 11.47 -22.99 -35.00
N VAL A 183 11.89 -21.91 -35.66
CA VAL A 183 13.08 -21.12 -35.30
C VAL A 183 12.89 -20.47 -33.93
N GLN A 184 11.73 -19.86 -33.69
CA GLN A 184 11.36 -19.24 -32.42
C GLN A 184 11.28 -20.26 -31.25
N LYS A 185 10.75 -21.46 -31.50
CA LYS A 185 10.75 -22.57 -30.53
C LYS A 185 12.16 -23.08 -30.24
N SER A 186 13.02 -23.11 -31.26
CA SER A 186 14.42 -23.52 -31.12
C SER A 186 15.18 -22.58 -30.19
N ILE A 187 15.09 -21.26 -30.41
CA ILE A 187 15.76 -20.30 -29.53
C ILE A 187 15.18 -20.32 -28.11
N TYR A 188 13.85 -20.44 -27.94
CA TYR A 188 13.25 -20.60 -26.61
C TYR A 188 13.79 -21.83 -25.88
N THR A 189 13.84 -22.98 -26.57
CA THR A 189 14.32 -24.25 -25.98
C THR A 189 15.79 -24.14 -25.58
N LEU A 190 16.60 -23.50 -26.44
CA LEU A 190 18.01 -23.22 -26.16
C LEU A 190 18.16 -22.35 -24.92
N LEU A 191 17.48 -21.19 -24.85
CA LEU A 191 17.59 -20.27 -23.72
C LEU A 191 17.03 -20.88 -22.43
N HIS A 192 15.92 -21.62 -22.50
CA HIS A 192 15.36 -22.31 -21.33
C HIS A 192 16.31 -23.39 -20.80
N GLY A 193 17.07 -24.06 -21.68
CA GLY A 193 18.10 -25.04 -21.29
C GLY A 193 19.26 -24.44 -20.49
N LEU A 194 19.52 -23.14 -20.64
CA LEU A 194 20.60 -22.42 -19.93
C LEU A 194 20.24 -22.01 -18.51
N ILE A 195 18.98 -22.17 -18.06
CA ILE A 195 18.54 -21.63 -16.76
C ILE A 195 19.08 -22.48 -15.60
N ASP A 196 18.93 -23.81 -15.68
CA ASP A 196 19.32 -24.76 -14.63
C ASP A 196 20.24 -25.85 -15.19
N THR A 197 21.46 -25.47 -15.53
CA THR A 197 22.46 -26.38 -16.13
C THR A 197 23.46 -26.85 -15.05
N PRO A 198 23.53 -28.15 -14.75
CA PRO A 198 24.40 -28.68 -13.69
C PRO A 198 25.89 -28.70 -14.09
N VAL A 199 26.17 -28.67 -15.39
CA VAL A 199 27.52 -28.61 -15.98
C VAL A 199 27.71 -27.22 -16.58
N ALA A 200 28.91 -26.68 -16.45
CA ALA A 200 29.23 -25.39 -17.05
C ALA A 200 29.17 -25.48 -18.58
N GLU A 201 28.36 -24.63 -19.21
CA GLU A 201 28.27 -24.51 -20.66
C GLU A 201 29.08 -23.31 -21.14
N ARG A 202 29.86 -23.52 -22.22
CA ARG A 202 30.60 -22.44 -22.87
C ARG A 202 29.67 -21.64 -23.77
N LEU A 203 29.62 -20.33 -23.53
CA LEU A 203 28.83 -19.37 -24.27
C LEU A 203 29.77 -18.38 -24.97
N GLN A 204 29.53 -18.12 -26.24
CA GLN A 204 30.26 -17.13 -27.02
C GLN A 204 29.29 -16.16 -27.69
N PHE A 205 29.49 -14.87 -27.46
CA PHE A 205 28.67 -13.78 -27.97
C PHE A 205 29.49 -12.97 -28.98
N ARG A 206 28.92 -12.71 -30.15
CA ARG A 206 29.40 -11.70 -31.09
C ARG A 206 28.51 -10.46 -30.96
N LEU A 207 29.08 -9.35 -30.52
CA LEU A 207 28.41 -8.08 -30.29
C LEU A 207 28.53 -7.19 -31.54
N HIS A 208 27.42 -6.65 -32.02
CA HIS A 208 27.36 -5.74 -33.18
C HIS A 208 27.60 -4.30 -32.74
N VAL A 209 28.86 -3.93 -32.50
CA VAL A 209 29.22 -2.59 -32.01
C VAL A 209 29.12 -1.50 -33.08
N ALA A 210 29.08 -1.89 -34.35
CA ALA A 210 28.76 -1.01 -35.48
C ALA A 210 27.44 -0.23 -35.27
N ASP A 211 26.43 -0.87 -34.66
CA ASP A 211 25.11 -0.28 -34.40
C ASP A 211 25.15 0.85 -33.35
N LEU A 212 26.24 0.97 -32.58
CA LEU A 212 26.35 1.90 -31.48
C LEU A 212 26.83 3.27 -31.96
N ASN A 213 26.17 4.33 -31.47
CA ASN A 213 26.66 5.70 -31.63
C ASN A 213 27.92 5.93 -30.77
N GLU A 214 28.62 7.03 -31.04
CA GLU A 214 29.90 7.36 -30.37
C GLU A 214 29.80 7.41 -28.84
N PHE A 215 28.71 7.96 -28.30
CA PHE A 215 28.45 7.98 -26.84
C PHE A 215 28.32 6.57 -26.26
N SER A 216 27.56 5.71 -26.93
CA SER A 216 27.36 4.31 -26.52
C SER A 216 28.66 3.49 -26.60
N ARG A 217 29.49 3.73 -27.62
CA ARG A 217 30.82 3.12 -27.73
C ARG A 217 31.74 3.58 -26.60
N ARG A 218 31.67 4.85 -26.22
CA ARG A 218 32.41 5.39 -25.06
C ARG A 218 31.97 4.72 -23.76
N ASP A 219 30.67 4.65 -23.50
CA ASP A 219 30.11 4.00 -22.31
C ASP A 219 30.54 2.52 -22.24
N LEU A 220 30.50 1.83 -23.39
CA LEU A 220 30.93 0.44 -23.49
C LEU A 220 32.42 0.26 -23.15
N ARG A 221 33.30 1.12 -23.68
CA ARG A 221 34.74 1.10 -23.36
C ARG A 221 35.01 1.33 -21.88
N GLN A 222 34.26 2.25 -21.25
CA GLN A 222 34.38 2.50 -19.81
C GLN A 222 33.94 1.28 -18.99
N LEU A 223 32.88 0.58 -19.39
CA LEU A 223 32.45 -0.65 -18.74
C LEU A 223 33.51 -1.76 -18.91
N ARG A 224 34.03 -1.95 -20.13
CA ARG A 224 35.08 -2.93 -20.41
C ARG A 224 36.32 -2.72 -19.55
N SER A 225 36.76 -1.48 -19.35
CA SER A 225 37.96 -1.21 -18.54
C SER A 225 37.78 -1.55 -17.05
N LEU A 226 36.56 -1.82 -16.59
CA LEU A 226 36.24 -2.14 -15.19
C LEU A 226 35.88 -3.62 -14.98
N LEU A 227 35.96 -4.44 -16.04
CA LEU A 227 35.61 -5.85 -16.02
C LEU A 227 36.83 -6.73 -16.29
N PRO A 228 36.79 -8.02 -15.91
CA PRO A 228 37.92 -8.93 -16.10
C PRO A 228 38.46 -8.92 -17.53
N GLY A 229 39.77 -8.66 -17.66
CA GLY A 229 40.47 -8.57 -18.95
C GLY A 229 40.50 -7.18 -19.60
N GLY A 230 39.95 -6.15 -18.95
CA GLY A 230 40.07 -4.75 -19.35
C GLY A 230 41.38 -4.07 -18.94
N ASP A 231 41.61 -2.85 -19.44
CA ASP A 231 42.82 -2.05 -19.18
C ASP A 231 42.84 -1.31 -17.82
N GLY A 232 41.79 -1.46 -17.00
CA GLY A 232 41.64 -0.82 -15.69
C GLY A 232 41.46 -1.83 -14.55
N PRO A 233 41.24 -1.35 -13.31
CA PRO A 233 40.98 -2.24 -12.19
C PRO A 233 39.61 -2.89 -12.29
N ASP A 234 39.52 -4.16 -11.94
CA ASP A 234 38.24 -4.86 -11.79
C ASP A 234 37.37 -4.16 -10.73
N LEU A 235 36.06 -4.20 -10.93
CA LEU A 235 35.11 -3.71 -9.94
C LEU A 235 35.27 -4.45 -8.60
N PRO A 236 35.17 -3.75 -7.44
CA PRO A 236 35.27 -4.37 -6.12
C PRO A 236 34.22 -5.46 -5.83
N SER A 237 33.14 -5.46 -6.61
CA SER A 237 32.05 -6.42 -6.54
C SER A 237 32.35 -7.73 -7.26
N ILE A 238 33.43 -7.84 -8.04
CA ILE A 238 33.83 -9.07 -8.73
C ILE A 238 34.60 -9.96 -7.76
N GLY A 239 34.25 -11.25 -7.70
CA GLY A 239 34.92 -12.23 -6.84
C GLY A 239 34.47 -12.20 -5.37
N VAL A 240 33.45 -11.41 -5.04
CA VAL A 240 32.86 -11.32 -3.69
C VAL A 240 31.38 -11.77 -3.71
N ALA A 241 30.82 -12.13 -2.55
CA ALA A 241 29.41 -12.51 -2.47
C ALA A 241 28.49 -11.37 -2.97
N GLU A 242 27.41 -11.71 -3.68
CA GLU A 242 26.43 -10.71 -4.11
C GLU A 242 25.82 -9.99 -2.89
N TYR A 243 25.63 -8.67 -3.02
CA TYR A 243 25.15 -7.77 -1.97
C TYR A 243 26.04 -7.70 -0.72
N SER A 244 27.34 -8.04 -0.82
CA SER A 244 28.32 -7.90 0.26
C SER A 244 28.58 -6.46 0.72
N CYS A 245 28.14 -5.46 -0.06
CA CYS A 245 28.13 -4.05 0.35
C CYS A 245 27.03 -3.73 1.39
N PHE A 246 26.17 -4.70 1.69
CA PHE A 246 25.25 -4.68 2.82
C PHE A 246 25.67 -5.74 3.83
N PRO A 247 25.35 -5.56 5.12
CA PRO A 247 25.61 -6.58 6.14
C PRO A 247 24.99 -7.94 5.85
N ASP A 248 25.49 -8.96 6.53
CA ASP A 248 25.05 -10.32 6.31
C ASP A 248 23.73 -10.65 7.00
N THR A 249 23.49 -10.06 8.17
CA THR A 249 22.26 -10.28 8.92
C THR A 249 21.24 -9.16 8.73
N VAL A 250 19.96 -9.49 8.85
CA VAL A 250 18.85 -8.51 8.72
C VAL A 250 18.92 -7.45 9.83
N ASP A 251 19.30 -7.85 11.05
CA ASP A 251 19.46 -6.94 12.18
C ASP A 251 20.59 -5.92 11.93
N GLU A 252 21.75 -6.36 11.44
CA GLU A 252 22.84 -5.46 11.09
C GLU A 252 22.48 -4.53 9.93
N ILE A 253 21.74 -5.01 8.91
CA ILE A 253 21.20 -4.15 7.85
C ILE A 253 20.33 -3.05 8.47
N SER A 254 19.39 -3.43 9.34
CA SER A 254 18.48 -2.48 10.01
C SER A 254 19.24 -1.44 10.84
N GLU A 255 20.25 -1.86 11.59
CA GLU A 255 21.10 -0.99 12.41
C GLU A 255 21.96 -0.06 11.54
N MET A 256 22.62 -0.58 10.52
CA MET A 256 23.45 0.22 9.62
C MET A 256 22.64 1.20 8.79
N MET A 257 21.40 0.88 8.42
CA MET A 257 20.52 1.83 7.74
C MET A 257 20.16 3.05 8.61
N ARG A 258 20.33 2.96 9.93
CA ARG A 258 20.21 4.10 10.86
C ARG A 258 21.52 4.90 10.98
N SER A 259 22.66 4.37 10.54
CA SER A 259 23.94 5.09 10.55
C SER A 259 24.52 5.20 9.13
N PRO A 260 23.97 6.08 8.27
CA PRO A 260 24.50 6.32 6.92
C PRO A 260 25.99 6.65 6.90
N TRP A 261 26.52 7.28 7.96
CA TRP A 261 27.95 7.56 8.07
C TRP A 261 28.79 6.29 8.18
N GLN A 262 28.40 5.33 9.01
CA GLN A 262 29.09 4.04 9.10
C GLN A 262 28.98 3.28 7.78
N LEU A 263 27.82 3.36 7.12
CA LEU A 263 27.56 2.72 5.84
C LEU A 263 28.48 3.24 4.72
N ILE A 264 28.60 4.56 4.58
CA ILE A 264 29.42 5.23 3.55
C ILE A 264 30.92 5.08 3.80
N ASN A 265 31.34 4.97 5.07
CA ASN A 265 32.75 4.79 5.45
C ASN A 265 33.13 3.32 5.71
N SER A 266 32.25 2.37 5.37
CA SER A 266 32.57 0.94 5.46
C SER A 266 33.61 0.55 4.40
N SER A 267 34.19 -0.65 4.53
CA SER A 267 35.17 -1.16 3.55
C SER A 267 34.57 -1.38 2.15
N HIS A 268 33.27 -1.66 2.07
CA HIS A 268 32.53 -1.88 0.84
C HIS A 268 31.21 -1.09 0.87
N PRO A 269 31.26 0.24 0.71
CA PRO A 269 30.07 1.06 0.88
C PRO A 269 29.06 0.81 -0.26
N PRO A 270 27.75 0.80 0.04
CA PRO A 270 26.74 0.62 -0.98
C PRO A 270 26.68 1.82 -1.92
N PRO A 271 26.06 1.69 -3.11
CA PRO A 271 26.02 2.77 -4.09
C PRO A 271 25.29 4.03 -3.66
N MET A 272 24.46 3.99 -2.60
CA MET A 272 23.68 5.14 -2.10
C MET A 272 22.91 5.90 -3.20
N VAL A 273 22.32 5.15 -4.14
CA VAL A 273 21.45 5.65 -5.22
C VAL A 273 20.16 4.83 -5.26
N ALA A 274 19.15 5.33 -5.97
CA ALA A 274 17.95 4.54 -6.25
C ALA A 274 18.26 3.36 -7.19
N LEU A 275 17.90 2.15 -6.76
CA LEU A 275 18.13 0.86 -7.41
C LEU A 275 16.79 0.23 -7.83
N PRO A 276 16.67 -0.26 -9.07
CA PRO A 276 15.42 -0.84 -9.55
C PRO A 276 15.14 -2.20 -8.90
N ALA A 277 13.91 -2.38 -8.42
CA ALA A 277 13.35 -3.66 -8.03
C ALA A 277 12.47 -4.22 -9.16
N GLY A 278 12.87 -5.35 -9.73
CA GLY A 278 12.10 -6.03 -10.79
C GLY A 278 11.00 -6.94 -10.26
N ASP A 279 10.27 -7.57 -11.17
CA ASP A 279 9.26 -8.59 -10.84
C ASP A 279 9.88 -9.90 -10.32
N THR A 280 11.17 -10.12 -10.54
CA THR A 280 11.91 -11.33 -10.13
C THR A 280 13.09 -10.95 -9.22
N CYS A 281 13.40 -11.81 -8.25
CA CYS A 281 14.62 -11.73 -7.46
C CYS A 281 15.53 -12.91 -7.85
N ARG A 282 16.83 -12.69 -8.06
CA ARG A 282 17.74 -13.73 -8.53
C ARG A 282 18.06 -14.78 -7.49
N SER A 283 18.17 -14.35 -6.24
CA SER A 283 18.50 -15.18 -5.08
C SER A 283 17.72 -14.74 -3.85
N MET A 284 17.68 -15.61 -2.83
CA MET A 284 17.09 -15.24 -1.54
C MET A 284 17.88 -14.14 -0.84
N LYS A 285 19.20 -14.01 -1.09
CA LYS A 285 20.00 -12.88 -0.58
C LYS A 285 19.53 -11.56 -1.20
N GLU A 286 19.32 -11.50 -2.51
CA GLU A 286 18.74 -10.32 -3.18
C GLU A 286 17.37 -9.98 -2.60
N PHE A 287 16.49 -10.97 -2.49
CA PHE A 287 15.15 -10.80 -1.91
C PHE A 287 15.22 -10.19 -0.50
N THR A 288 16.04 -10.79 0.39
CA THR A 288 16.19 -10.35 1.77
C THR A 288 16.74 -8.93 1.86
N VAL A 289 17.79 -8.61 1.11
CA VAL A 289 18.40 -7.27 1.15
C VAL A 289 17.41 -6.20 0.66
N GLN A 290 16.72 -6.43 -0.45
CA GLN A 290 15.75 -5.47 -0.98
C GLN A 290 14.67 -5.15 0.05
N HIS A 291 14.06 -6.18 0.65
CA HIS A 291 13.01 -5.99 1.64
C HIS A 291 13.53 -5.45 2.98
N ALA A 292 14.74 -5.84 3.42
CA ALA A 292 15.31 -5.42 4.70
C ALA A 292 15.65 -3.93 4.66
N VAL A 293 16.32 -3.50 3.60
CA VAL A 293 16.64 -2.09 3.38
C VAL A 293 15.35 -1.29 3.21
N SER A 294 14.40 -1.75 2.37
CA SER A 294 13.19 -0.98 2.11
C SER A 294 12.33 -0.78 3.36
N THR A 295 12.19 -1.84 4.17
CA THR A 295 11.41 -1.83 5.42
C THR A 295 12.09 -0.99 6.50
N SER A 296 13.42 -1.12 6.64
CA SER A 296 14.20 -0.36 7.63
C SER A 296 14.19 1.12 7.34
N VAL A 297 14.40 1.54 6.08
CA VAL A 297 14.35 2.96 5.71
C VAL A 297 12.95 3.54 5.93
N GLN A 298 11.89 2.84 5.52
CA GLN A 298 10.51 3.30 5.75
C GLN A 298 10.21 3.53 7.24
N TYR A 299 10.67 2.62 8.10
CA TYR A 299 10.53 2.75 9.54
C TYR A 299 11.37 3.91 10.10
N TRP A 300 12.65 4.00 9.74
CA TRP A 300 13.54 5.03 10.25
C TRP A 300 13.18 6.44 9.79
N GLU A 301 12.68 6.60 8.57
CA GLU A 301 12.14 7.86 8.07
C GLU A 301 10.98 8.35 8.95
N SER A 302 10.00 7.48 9.19
CA SER A 302 8.84 7.77 10.04
C SER A 302 9.25 8.03 11.50
N ALA A 303 10.17 7.22 12.04
CA ALA A 303 10.66 7.36 13.40
C ALA A 303 11.49 8.64 13.58
N THR A 304 12.29 9.04 12.59
CA THR A 304 13.08 10.28 12.60
C THR A 304 12.16 11.49 12.60
N ALA A 305 11.15 11.52 11.74
CA ALA A 305 10.13 12.59 11.74
C ALA A 305 9.45 12.73 13.12
N LEU A 306 9.14 11.61 13.77
CA LEU A 306 8.49 11.60 15.09
C LEU A 306 9.44 12.03 16.22
N ARG A 307 10.74 11.72 16.12
CA ARG A 307 11.77 12.24 17.04
C ARG A 307 11.94 13.75 16.88
N GLU A 308 11.94 14.27 15.67
CA GLU A 308 12.02 15.71 15.45
C GLU A 308 10.77 16.43 15.95
N PHE A 309 9.59 15.83 15.75
CA PHE A 309 8.39 16.28 16.45
C PHE A 309 8.62 16.33 17.96
N SER A 310 9.18 15.28 18.59
CA SER A 310 9.40 15.32 20.05
C SER A 310 10.37 16.42 20.54
N ARG A 311 11.26 16.92 19.67
CA ARG A 311 12.24 17.98 19.96
C ARG A 311 11.72 19.38 19.68
N GLY A 312 10.56 19.49 19.02
CA GLY A 312 9.96 20.76 18.62
C GLY A 312 9.58 21.63 19.83
N ARG A 313 9.77 22.95 19.69
CA ARG A 313 9.33 23.93 20.71
C ARG A 313 7.85 24.25 20.56
N HIS A 314 6.99 23.29 20.89
CA HIS A 314 5.54 23.42 20.73
C HIS A 314 4.91 24.34 21.77
N ARG A 315 3.76 24.92 21.40
CA ARG A 315 2.88 25.62 22.33
C ARG A 315 1.51 24.97 22.34
N VAL A 316 0.89 24.95 23.51
CA VAL A 316 -0.42 24.34 23.70
C VAL A 316 -1.37 25.27 24.43
N THR A 317 -2.66 25.06 24.18
CA THR A 317 -3.75 25.55 25.02
C THR A 317 -4.79 24.44 25.17
N LEU A 318 -5.75 24.62 26.07
CA LEU A 318 -6.81 23.63 26.33
C LEU A 318 -8.16 24.13 25.85
N PHE A 319 -8.88 23.25 25.14
CA PHE A 319 -10.26 23.43 24.75
C PHE A 319 -11.15 22.30 25.27
N SER A 320 -12.41 22.64 25.50
CA SER A 320 -13.50 21.69 25.74
C SER A 320 -14.19 21.37 24.41
N SER A 321 -14.38 20.08 24.17
CA SER A 321 -15.22 19.57 23.08
C SER A 321 -16.12 18.48 23.65
N ASP A 322 -17.40 18.79 23.80
CA ASP A 322 -18.39 17.91 24.47
C ASP A 322 -17.91 17.43 25.86
N GLU A 323 -17.69 16.12 26.06
CA GLU A 323 -17.21 15.53 27.32
C GLU A 323 -15.68 15.53 27.47
N TYR A 324 -14.94 16.04 26.48
CA TYR A 324 -13.50 15.85 26.34
C TYR A 324 -12.70 17.13 26.57
N ALA A 325 -11.57 16.97 27.27
CA ALA A 325 -10.53 17.97 27.29
C ALA A 325 -9.54 17.72 26.14
N VAL A 326 -9.29 18.75 25.35
CA VAL A 326 -8.51 18.72 24.11
C VAL A 326 -7.32 19.65 24.25
N ILE A 327 -6.13 19.12 24.03
CA ILE A 327 -4.90 19.88 23.85
C ILE A 327 -4.87 20.34 22.39
N ALA A 328 -4.98 21.64 22.19
CA ALA A 328 -4.75 22.25 20.88
C ALA A 328 -3.29 22.70 20.82
N MET A 329 -2.53 22.09 19.89
CA MET A 329 -1.08 22.25 19.79
C MET A 329 -0.72 23.05 18.54
N THR A 330 0.04 24.12 18.73
CA THR A 330 0.76 24.81 17.66
C THR A 330 2.20 24.29 17.64
N PHE A 331 2.67 23.87 16.48
CA PHE A 331 4.02 23.36 16.31
C PHE A 331 5.04 24.50 16.39
N GLY A 332 6.17 24.20 17.03
CA GLY A 332 7.35 25.05 16.98
C GLY A 332 8.04 24.97 15.63
N GLU A 333 9.23 25.54 15.53
CA GLU A 333 10.13 25.23 14.40
C GLU A 333 10.60 23.79 14.53
N ILE A 334 10.31 22.98 13.51
CA ILE A 334 10.76 21.60 13.40
C ILE A 334 11.38 21.44 12.00
N PRO A 335 12.55 20.81 11.84
CA PRO A 335 13.10 20.54 10.53
C PRO A 335 12.15 19.66 9.71
N ASP A 336 11.95 19.99 8.43
CA ASP A 336 11.21 19.11 7.52
C ASP A 336 12.14 18.11 6.85
N LEU A 337 11.65 16.89 6.65
CA LEU A 337 12.28 15.93 5.75
C LEU A 337 11.89 16.18 4.28
N ASP A 338 10.75 16.85 4.02
CA ASP A 338 10.20 17.08 2.66
C ASP A 338 10.55 18.47 2.06
N ASP A 339 11.09 19.43 2.84
CA ASP A 339 11.11 20.88 2.49
C ASP A 339 12.41 21.37 1.84
N VAL A 340 13.11 20.51 1.07
CA VAL A 340 14.37 20.93 0.39
C VAL A 340 14.11 21.74 -0.89
N ALA A 341 12.85 22.00 -1.25
CA ALA A 341 12.50 22.89 -2.37
C ALA A 341 11.25 23.77 -2.16
N ARG A 342 10.62 23.75 -0.98
CA ARG A 342 9.40 24.50 -0.72
C ARG A 342 9.64 25.50 0.41
N VAL A 343 8.93 26.61 0.35
CA VAL A 343 8.98 27.71 1.33
C VAL A 343 7.58 27.79 1.90
N SER A 344 7.26 26.90 2.84
CA SER A 344 6.10 27.04 3.74
C SER A 344 6.32 26.13 4.94
N ARG A 345 5.89 26.60 6.12
CA ARG A 345 6.10 25.94 7.42
C ARG A 345 5.95 24.42 7.32
N PRO A 346 6.94 23.66 7.80
CA PRO A 346 6.91 22.22 7.73
C PRO A 346 5.88 21.66 8.69
N GLN A 347 4.93 20.86 8.18
CA GLN A 347 4.00 20.12 9.01
C GLN A 347 4.28 18.63 8.88
N ILE A 348 5.07 18.12 9.83
CA ILE A 348 5.25 16.69 10.06
C ILE A 348 3.90 15.98 10.02
N ARG A 349 3.81 14.92 9.22
CA ARG A 349 2.64 14.05 9.25
C ARG A 349 2.74 13.15 10.48
N LEU A 350 1.96 13.48 11.51
CA LEU A 350 1.83 12.61 12.66
C LEU A 350 1.04 11.35 12.31
N PRO A 351 1.44 10.16 12.80
CA PRO A 351 0.68 8.93 12.63
C PRO A 351 -0.75 9.07 13.16
N GLY A 352 -1.73 8.52 12.44
CA GLY A 352 -3.11 8.50 12.91
C GLY A 352 -3.24 7.75 14.24
N GLY A 353 -3.98 8.32 15.20
CA GLY A 353 -4.15 7.75 16.54
C GLY A 353 -2.87 7.72 17.39
N LEU A 354 -1.85 8.52 17.04
CA LEU A 354 -0.63 8.69 17.82
C LEU A 354 -0.96 8.98 19.29
N GLU A 355 -0.45 8.15 20.20
CA GLU A 355 -0.44 8.42 21.63
C GLU A 355 0.81 9.24 21.98
N ILE A 356 0.64 10.25 22.82
CA ILE A 356 1.72 11.05 23.39
C ILE A 356 1.57 11.14 24.90
N ASP A 357 2.70 11.14 25.61
CA ASP A 357 2.81 11.70 26.96
C ASP A 357 3.32 13.14 26.81
N VAL A 358 2.55 14.15 27.24
CA VAL A 358 2.90 15.57 27.07
C VAL A 358 2.87 16.31 28.41
N GLU A 359 3.91 17.10 28.66
CA GLU A 359 4.10 17.87 29.89
C GLU A 359 4.14 19.37 29.59
N PHE A 360 3.34 20.16 30.31
CA PHE A 360 3.34 21.62 30.21
C PHE A 360 2.82 22.27 31.51
N HIS A 361 3.10 23.56 31.67
CA HIS A 361 2.65 24.34 32.82
C HIS A 361 1.24 24.90 32.60
N ILE A 362 0.31 24.59 33.50
CA ILE A 362 -1.03 25.19 33.48
C ILE A 362 -1.07 26.33 34.51
N PRO A 363 -1.52 27.54 34.13
CA PRO A 363 -1.62 28.67 35.05
C PRO A 363 -2.36 28.29 36.34
N GLN A 364 -1.73 28.53 37.49
CA GLN A 364 -2.25 28.22 38.85
C GLN A 364 -2.42 26.73 39.18
N PHE A 365 -2.29 25.82 38.21
CA PHE A 365 -2.29 24.36 38.40
C PHE A 365 -0.87 23.78 38.51
N GLY A 366 0.13 24.50 37.99
CA GLY A 366 1.51 24.05 37.95
C GLY A 366 1.79 23.12 36.76
N THR A 367 2.96 22.50 36.79
CA THR A 367 3.38 21.54 35.76
C THR A 367 2.63 20.21 35.90
N ARG A 368 2.10 19.70 34.80
CA ARG A 368 1.36 18.43 34.73
C ARG A 368 1.70 17.69 33.45
N SER A 369 1.65 16.36 33.54
CA SER A 369 1.81 15.43 32.41
C SER A 369 0.48 14.76 32.08
N PHE A 370 0.19 14.63 30.79
CA PHE A 370 -1.04 14.05 30.27
C PHE A 370 -0.74 13.00 29.21
N LYS A 371 -1.40 11.85 29.33
CA LYS A 371 -1.59 10.92 28.21
C LYS A 371 -2.66 11.45 27.30
N ALA A 372 -2.32 11.64 26.03
CA ALA A 372 -3.25 12.15 25.04
C ALA A 372 -3.12 11.42 23.69
N HIS A 373 -4.21 11.37 22.93
CA HIS A 373 -4.26 10.71 21.63
C HIS A 373 -4.59 11.72 20.54
N LEU A 374 -3.86 11.65 19.42
CA LEU A 374 -4.09 12.50 18.26
C LEU A 374 -5.52 12.27 17.73
N GLU A 375 -6.26 13.36 17.61
CA GLU A 375 -7.56 13.41 16.95
C GLU A 375 -7.38 13.99 15.55
N SER A 376 -7.78 13.21 14.56
CA SER A 376 -7.71 13.58 13.14
C SER A 376 -8.99 14.22 12.64
N GLU A 377 -10.12 14.03 13.33
CA GLU A 377 -11.42 14.59 12.95
C GLU A 377 -11.56 16.06 13.38
N PRO A 378 -12.28 16.90 12.62
CA PRO A 378 -12.54 18.28 13.00
C PRO A 378 -13.43 18.37 14.24
N LEU A 379 -12.88 18.89 15.33
CA LEU A 379 -13.62 19.15 16.58
C LEU A 379 -14.40 20.48 16.55
N GLY A 380 -14.31 21.23 15.45
CA GLY A 380 -14.87 22.58 15.35
C GLY A 380 -14.20 23.59 16.28
N LEU A 381 -12.95 23.33 16.67
CA LEU A 381 -12.10 24.19 17.50
C LEU A 381 -11.34 25.21 16.63
N PRO A 382 -10.85 26.32 17.21
CA PRO A 382 -9.99 27.28 16.52
C PRO A 382 -8.74 26.63 15.90
N GLU A 383 -8.22 27.20 14.82
CA GLU A 383 -7.12 26.63 14.02
C GLU A 383 -5.83 26.40 14.82
N HIS A 384 -5.32 25.17 14.81
CA HIS A 384 -4.06 24.71 15.39
C HIS A 384 -3.47 23.60 14.50
N ASP A 385 -2.19 23.25 14.69
CA ASP A 385 -1.51 22.25 13.85
C ASP A 385 -1.96 20.81 14.18
N ALA A 386 -2.26 20.52 15.45
CA ALA A 386 -2.78 19.23 15.88
C ALA A 386 -3.68 19.34 17.13
N PHE A 387 -4.60 18.39 17.29
CA PHE A 387 -5.45 18.27 18.46
C PHE A 387 -5.23 16.91 19.12
N PHE A 388 -5.02 16.89 20.44
CA PHE A 388 -4.85 15.67 21.20
C PHE A 388 -5.87 15.59 22.33
N ILE A 389 -6.55 14.47 22.48
CA ILE A 389 -7.56 14.29 23.53
C ILE A 389 -6.94 13.65 24.75
N ILE A 390 -7.19 14.26 25.90
CA ILE A 390 -6.67 13.82 27.20
C ILE A 390 -7.46 12.59 27.65
N ALA A 391 -6.77 11.47 27.86
CA ALA A 391 -7.42 10.18 28.11
C ALA A 391 -8.14 10.12 29.47
N LYS A 392 -7.58 10.73 30.54
CA LYS A 392 -8.03 10.50 31.93
C LYS A 392 -8.71 11.69 32.62
N HIS A 393 -8.89 12.82 31.93
CA HIS A 393 -9.42 14.04 32.55
C HIS A 393 -10.52 14.66 31.69
N THR A 394 -11.66 14.95 32.32
CA THR A 394 -12.78 15.67 31.73
C THR A 394 -12.56 17.19 31.79
N PRO A 395 -13.28 18.00 30.99
CA PRO A 395 -13.23 19.46 31.07
C PRO A 395 -13.40 20.02 32.48
N SER A 396 -14.28 19.41 33.29
CA SER A 396 -14.55 19.84 34.66
C SER A 396 -13.33 19.79 35.58
N TRP A 397 -12.37 18.89 35.32
CA TRP A 397 -11.13 18.80 36.08
C TRP A 397 -10.25 20.06 35.93
N PHE A 398 -10.34 20.74 34.78
CA PHE A 398 -9.56 21.93 34.45
C PHE A 398 -10.23 23.25 34.88
N GLY A 399 -11.49 23.22 35.31
CA GLY A 399 -12.20 24.40 35.80
C GLY A 399 -12.26 25.55 34.79
N ASP A 400 -11.83 26.73 35.19
CA ASP A 400 -11.81 27.96 34.38
C ASP A 400 -10.61 28.03 33.40
N LYS A 401 -9.69 27.06 33.42
CA LYS A 401 -8.48 27.06 32.59
C LYS A 401 -8.67 26.43 31.21
N ILE A 402 -9.84 25.88 30.93
CA ILE A 402 -10.18 25.28 29.64
C ILE A 402 -11.13 26.20 28.87
N HIS A 403 -10.85 26.42 27.59
CA HIS A 403 -11.64 27.30 26.73
C HIS A 403 -12.78 26.54 26.04
N LYS A 404 -13.87 27.23 25.68
CA LYS A 404 -14.84 26.74 24.69
C LYS A 404 -14.38 27.12 23.28
N ALA A 405 -14.93 26.46 22.27
CA ALA A 405 -14.59 26.73 20.86
C ALA A 405 -14.77 28.19 20.43
N THR A 406 -15.69 28.92 21.08
CA THR A 406 -16.00 30.34 20.79
C THR A 406 -15.21 31.33 21.63
N ASP A 407 -14.49 30.86 22.65
CA ASP A 407 -13.81 31.74 23.59
C ASP A 407 -12.56 32.34 22.95
N ARG A 408 -12.21 33.56 23.37
CA ARG A 408 -10.89 34.12 23.07
C ARG A 408 -9.86 33.37 23.91
N VAL A 409 -8.85 32.78 23.27
CA VAL A 409 -7.76 32.08 23.97
C VAL A 409 -7.03 33.05 24.89
N SER A 410 -7.06 32.77 26.20
CA SER A 410 -6.54 33.63 27.26
C SER A 410 -5.11 33.28 27.67
N TRP A 411 -4.64 32.08 27.36
CA TRP A 411 -3.29 31.62 27.67
C TRP A 411 -2.79 30.56 26.68
N TYR A 412 -1.47 30.49 26.55
CA TYR A 412 -0.72 29.40 25.94
C TYR A 412 0.39 28.98 26.91
N ALA A 413 0.76 27.71 26.87
CA ALA A 413 1.91 27.18 27.58
C ALA A 413 2.91 26.60 26.59
N ASP A 414 4.19 26.81 26.85
CA ASP A 414 5.24 26.07 26.17
C ASP A 414 5.22 24.62 26.65
N VAL A 415 5.36 23.68 25.71
CA VAL A 415 5.53 22.26 26.02
C VAL A 415 6.92 22.05 26.59
N ILE A 416 6.99 21.43 27.78
CA ILE A 416 8.24 21.10 28.47
C ILE A 416 8.82 19.82 27.86
N GLU A 417 7.98 18.81 27.68
CA GLU A 417 8.37 17.53 27.10
C GLU A 417 7.18 16.89 26.37
N VAL A 418 7.45 16.23 25.24
CA VAL A 418 6.48 15.37 24.56
C VAL A 418 7.15 14.06 24.17
N LYS A 419 6.58 12.94 24.63
CA LYS A 419 7.06 11.58 24.34
C LYS A 419 6.02 10.86 23.49
N PRO A 420 6.22 10.79 22.17
CA PRO A 420 5.35 10.02 21.31
C PRO A 420 5.55 8.50 21.51
N HIS A 421 4.47 7.73 21.38
CA HIS A 421 4.53 6.28 21.35
C HIS A 421 5.06 5.81 19.98
N PHE A 422 6.20 5.13 19.98
CA PHE A 422 6.77 4.49 18.79
C PHE A 422 6.21 3.09 18.64
N ASN A 423 5.54 2.82 17.52
CA ASN A 423 5.02 1.48 17.23
C ASN A 423 6.02 0.70 16.38
N SER A 424 6.75 -0.23 16.99
CA SER A 424 7.71 -1.11 16.29
C SER A 424 7.13 -2.49 15.93
N PHE A 425 5.95 -2.87 16.43
CA PHE A 425 5.47 -4.26 16.34
C PHE A 425 5.46 -4.79 14.89
N LEU A 426 4.92 -4.02 13.95
CA LEU A 426 4.87 -4.42 12.54
C LEU A 426 6.28 -4.51 11.94
N PHE A 427 7.13 -3.54 12.27
CA PHE A 427 8.51 -3.50 11.83
C PHE A 427 9.28 -4.74 12.32
N ASP A 428 9.24 -5.02 13.62
CA ASP A 428 9.88 -6.18 14.25
C ASP A 428 9.36 -7.51 13.64
N SER A 429 8.05 -7.57 13.37
CA SER A 429 7.39 -8.71 12.71
C SER A 429 7.91 -8.93 11.28
N GLN A 430 8.14 -7.85 10.53
CA GLN A 430 8.68 -7.89 9.17
C GLN A 430 10.16 -8.26 9.17
N ILE A 431 10.98 -7.68 10.07
CA ILE A 431 12.39 -8.09 10.27
C ILE A 431 12.47 -9.59 10.52
N LYS A 432 11.64 -10.12 11.44
CA LYS A 432 11.62 -11.55 11.73
C LYS A 432 11.24 -12.42 10.54
N THR A 433 10.39 -11.91 9.65
CA THR A 433 10.01 -12.59 8.41
C THR A 433 11.19 -12.75 7.47
N MET A 434 12.04 -11.72 7.37
CA MET A 434 13.23 -11.72 6.50
C MET A 434 14.36 -12.60 7.04
N GLU A 435 14.42 -12.84 8.34
CA GLU A 435 15.29 -13.86 8.94
C GLU A 435 14.80 -15.29 8.64
N LEU A 436 13.48 -15.52 8.72
CA LEU A 436 12.92 -16.86 8.63
C LEU A 436 12.75 -17.36 7.19
N LEU A 437 12.25 -16.52 6.28
CA LEU A 437 11.90 -16.94 4.92
C LEU A 437 13.08 -17.56 4.15
N PRO A 438 14.33 -17.07 4.24
CA PRO A 438 15.47 -17.66 3.51
C PRO A 438 15.91 -19.03 4.04
N THR A 439 15.46 -19.44 5.23
CA THR A 439 15.87 -20.71 5.85
C THR A 439 15.27 -21.92 5.13
N ASP A 440 15.88 -23.09 5.33
CA ASP A 440 15.41 -24.36 4.76
C ASP A 440 13.97 -24.72 5.18
N ALA A 441 13.51 -24.23 6.34
CA ALA A 441 12.14 -24.44 6.81
C ALA A 441 11.07 -23.90 5.84
N TYR A 442 11.43 -22.90 5.02
CA TYR A 442 10.56 -22.26 4.05
C TYR A 442 11.01 -22.45 2.60
N LYS A 443 11.96 -23.35 2.33
CA LYS A 443 12.54 -23.58 0.99
C LYS A 443 11.52 -23.82 -0.11
N LYS A 444 10.40 -24.49 0.21
CA LYS A 444 9.30 -24.73 -0.74
C LYS A 444 8.64 -23.44 -1.27
N TRP A 445 8.77 -22.33 -0.54
CA TRP A 445 8.23 -21.01 -0.93
C TRP A 445 9.22 -20.18 -1.74
N HIS A 446 10.52 -20.55 -1.75
CA HIS A 446 11.55 -19.79 -2.46
C HIS A 446 11.22 -19.59 -3.95
N PRO A 447 10.74 -20.59 -4.72
CA PRO A 447 10.38 -20.35 -6.12
C PRO A 447 9.30 -19.25 -6.31
N ILE A 448 8.34 -19.16 -5.38
CA ILE A 448 7.29 -18.12 -5.40
C ILE A 448 7.88 -16.76 -4.99
N ALA A 449 8.74 -16.74 -3.97
CA ALA A 449 9.44 -15.54 -3.51
C ALA A 449 10.39 -14.98 -4.58
N LEU A 450 11.11 -15.82 -5.30
CA LEU A 450 12.01 -15.41 -6.39
C LEU A 450 11.26 -15.04 -7.67
N ASN A 451 10.04 -15.54 -7.84
CA ASN A 451 9.19 -15.37 -9.03
C ASN A 451 9.76 -15.95 -10.33
N GLN A 452 10.76 -16.82 -10.23
CA GLN A 452 11.44 -17.41 -11.37
C GLN A 452 10.86 -18.79 -11.68
N LEU A 453 10.90 -19.20 -12.96
CA LEU A 453 10.56 -20.55 -13.42
C LEU A 453 9.35 -21.19 -12.72
N HIS A 454 8.15 -20.63 -12.89
CA HIS A 454 6.95 -21.22 -12.30
C HIS A 454 6.74 -22.65 -12.78
N THR A 455 7.19 -23.04 -13.97
CA THR A 455 7.14 -24.44 -14.46
C THR A 455 7.79 -25.46 -13.53
N SER A 456 8.75 -25.04 -12.69
CA SER A 456 9.38 -25.89 -11.67
C SER A 456 8.53 -26.12 -10.42
N ILE A 457 7.50 -25.30 -10.20
CA ILE A 457 6.64 -25.37 -9.02
C ILE A 457 5.63 -26.52 -9.21
N PRO A 458 5.58 -27.49 -8.28
CA PRO A 458 4.71 -28.65 -8.44
C PRO A 458 3.23 -28.27 -8.39
N GLN A 459 2.44 -28.95 -9.22
CA GLN A 459 1.00 -28.95 -9.12
C GLN A 459 0.57 -29.92 -8.01
N ILE A 460 -0.29 -29.46 -7.10
CA ILE A 460 -0.68 -30.15 -5.87
C ILE A 460 -2.20 -30.22 -5.78
N ASP A 461 -2.73 -31.43 -5.66
CA ASP A 461 -4.09 -31.66 -5.16
C ASP A 461 -4.08 -31.53 -3.64
N VAL A 462 -4.69 -30.45 -3.14
CA VAL A 462 -4.77 -30.17 -1.72
C VAL A 462 -5.54 -31.27 -1.00
N THR A 463 -6.56 -31.83 -1.62
CA THR A 463 -7.51 -32.77 -1.01
C THR A 463 -6.91 -34.17 -0.85
N ALA A 464 -6.05 -34.60 -1.78
CA ALA A 464 -5.45 -35.93 -1.77
C ALA A 464 -4.49 -36.16 -0.58
N GLY A 465 -3.93 -35.11 0.00
CA GLY A 465 -2.98 -35.18 1.11
C GLY A 465 -3.57 -35.05 2.51
N LEU A 466 -4.90 -34.91 2.64
CA LEU A 466 -5.55 -34.63 3.93
C LEU A 466 -5.92 -35.92 4.66
N ASN A 467 -5.64 -35.96 5.97
CA ASN A 467 -6.06 -37.06 6.83
C ASN A 467 -7.53 -36.89 7.25
N VAL A 468 -8.45 -37.03 6.30
CA VAL A 468 -9.90 -36.82 6.46
C VAL A 468 -10.63 -38.03 5.87
N ALA A 469 -11.69 -38.49 6.55
CA ALA A 469 -12.53 -39.58 6.05
C ALA A 469 -13.13 -39.22 4.68
N PRO A 470 -13.10 -40.12 3.67
CA PRO A 470 -13.55 -39.81 2.31
C PRO A 470 -14.96 -39.25 2.22
N ASP A 471 -15.93 -39.83 2.94
CA ASP A 471 -17.32 -39.37 2.94
C ASP A 471 -17.46 -37.95 3.51
N LYS A 472 -16.66 -37.63 4.54
CA LYS A 472 -16.65 -36.31 5.15
C LYS A 472 -16.08 -35.26 4.19
N LEU A 473 -14.98 -35.59 3.52
CA LEU A 473 -14.37 -34.73 2.50
C LEU A 473 -15.31 -34.52 1.31
N ALA A 474 -15.91 -35.58 0.78
CA ALA A 474 -16.88 -35.51 -0.30
C ALA A 474 -18.10 -34.67 0.07
N GLY A 475 -18.63 -34.84 1.30
CA GLY A 475 -19.73 -34.02 1.82
C GLY A 475 -19.37 -32.53 1.94
N ALA A 476 -18.16 -32.22 2.42
CA ALA A 476 -17.69 -30.84 2.53
C ALA A 476 -17.43 -30.19 1.15
N LEU A 477 -16.89 -30.94 0.19
CA LEU A 477 -16.71 -30.47 -1.19
C LEU A 477 -18.05 -30.21 -1.89
N LYS A 478 -19.01 -31.13 -1.71
CA LYS A 478 -20.37 -30.95 -2.21
C LYS A 478 -21.01 -29.70 -1.60
N TRP A 479 -20.90 -29.53 -0.29
CA TRP A 479 -21.36 -28.31 0.39
C TRP A 479 -20.70 -27.05 -0.19
N LEU A 480 -19.38 -27.05 -0.36
CA LEU A 480 -18.66 -25.87 -0.88
C LEU A 480 -19.16 -25.46 -2.27
N ARG A 481 -19.49 -26.44 -3.13
CA ARG A 481 -20.02 -26.19 -4.47
C ARG A 481 -21.50 -25.77 -4.48
N GLU A 482 -22.27 -26.13 -3.47
CA GLU A 482 -23.73 -25.93 -3.44
C GLU A 482 -24.18 -24.84 -2.44
N CYS A 483 -23.30 -24.35 -1.57
CA CYS A 483 -23.67 -23.40 -0.50
C CYS A 483 -24.14 -22.04 -1.04
N LYS A 484 -23.77 -21.70 -2.28
CA LYS A 484 -24.24 -20.54 -3.03
C LYS A 484 -24.37 -20.90 -4.52
N PRO A 485 -25.17 -20.13 -5.29
CA PRO A 485 -25.23 -20.27 -6.75
C PRO A 485 -23.98 -19.68 -7.40
N TRP A 486 -22.84 -20.37 -7.27
CA TRP A 486 -21.55 -19.91 -7.81
C TRP A 486 -21.58 -19.81 -9.33
N ASN A 487 -20.99 -18.74 -9.85
CA ASN A 487 -20.76 -18.60 -11.29
C ASN A 487 -19.55 -19.43 -11.75
N LYS A 488 -19.33 -19.49 -13.07
CA LYS A 488 -18.25 -20.29 -13.67
C LYS A 488 -16.86 -19.96 -13.10
N GLY A 489 -16.48 -18.69 -13.02
CA GLY A 489 -15.17 -18.29 -12.50
C GLY A 489 -15.01 -18.61 -11.02
N GLN A 490 -16.10 -18.48 -10.24
CA GLN A 490 -16.10 -18.84 -8.83
C GLN A 490 -15.94 -20.35 -8.63
N LEU A 491 -16.61 -21.17 -9.45
CA LEU A 491 -16.44 -22.63 -9.47
C LEU A 491 -15.04 -23.05 -9.93
N GLU A 492 -14.44 -22.35 -10.91
CA GLU A 492 -13.06 -22.59 -11.34
C GLU A 492 -12.06 -22.40 -10.18
N LEU A 493 -12.26 -21.38 -9.34
CA LEU A 493 -11.44 -21.21 -8.14
C LEU A 493 -11.66 -22.33 -7.11
N ILE A 494 -12.92 -22.73 -6.88
CA ILE A 494 -13.23 -23.86 -5.99
C ILE A 494 -12.55 -25.14 -6.49
N ASP A 495 -12.59 -25.40 -7.80
CA ASP A 495 -12.01 -26.60 -8.40
C ASP A 495 -10.48 -26.55 -8.41
N SER A 496 -9.90 -25.35 -8.35
CA SER A 496 -8.45 -25.15 -8.29
C SER A 496 -7.77 -25.82 -7.11
N ILE A 497 -8.50 -26.16 -6.04
CA ILE A 497 -7.96 -26.92 -4.89
C ILE A 497 -7.36 -28.27 -5.30
N HIS A 498 -7.80 -28.85 -6.42
CA HIS A 498 -7.29 -30.12 -6.94
C HIS A 498 -6.01 -29.96 -7.77
N HIS A 499 -5.62 -28.74 -8.11
CA HIS A 499 -4.50 -28.47 -9.02
C HIS A 499 -3.81 -27.14 -8.72
N THR A 500 -3.65 -26.82 -7.42
CA THR A 500 -2.94 -25.62 -6.97
C THR A 500 -1.46 -25.69 -7.32
N LYS A 501 -0.83 -24.54 -7.60
CA LYS A 501 0.60 -24.48 -7.92
C LYS A 501 1.38 -24.12 -6.66
N GLY A 502 2.14 -25.07 -6.11
CA GLY A 502 2.85 -24.85 -4.85
C GLY A 502 1.91 -24.56 -3.66
N ARG A 503 0.67 -25.07 -3.71
CA ARG A 503 -0.42 -24.80 -2.73
C ARG A 503 -0.99 -23.38 -2.77
N LEU A 504 -0.57 -22.56 -3.73
CA LEU A 504 -1.04 -21.20 -3.92
C LEU A 504 -2.07 -21.15 -5.06
N ALA A 505 -3.20 -20.49 -4.80
CA ALA A 505 -4.17 -20.06 -5.80
C ALA A 505 -4.32 -18.53 -5.77
N LEU A 506 -4.44 -17.94 -6.96
CA LEU A 506 -4.64 -16.50 -7.14
C LEU A 506 -6.05 -16.27 -7.72
N CYS A 507 -6.78 -15.31 -7.16
CA CYS A 507 -8.08 -14.88 -7.65
C CYS A 507 -8.07 -13.36 -7.85
N SER A 508 -8.10 -12.92 -9.11
CA SER A 508 -8.30 -11.52 -9.48
C SER A 508 -9.77 -11.26 -9.77
N GLY A 509 -10.27 -10.07 -9.46
CA GLY A 509 -11.63 -9.68 -9.87
C GLY A 509 -11.99 -8.29 -9.37
N ILE A 510 -12.88 -7.61 -10.10
CA ILE A 510 -13.40 -6.30 -9.70
C ILE A 510 -14.12 -6.37 -8.34
N ALA A 511 -14.29 -5.22 -7.68
CA ALA A 511 -15.17 -5.14 -6.53
C ALA A 511 -16.62 -5.52 -6.91
N GLY A 512 -17.28 -6.33 -6.08
CA GLY A 512 -18.60 -6.91 -6.39
C GLY A 512 -18.58 -8.23 -7.18
N SER A 513 -17.42 -8.84 -7.42
CA SER A 513 -17.30 -10.16 -8.09
C SER A 513 -17.45 -11.38 -7.15
N GLY A 514 -17.64 -11.14 -5.85
CA GLY A 514 -17.82 -12.18 -4.83
C GLY A 514 -16.54 -12.82 -4.28
N LYS A 515 -15.40 -12.12 -4.39
CA LYS A 515 -14.11 -12.56 -3.80
C LYS A 515 -14.20 -12.87 -2.30
N THR A 516 -14.72 -11.92 -1.52
CA THR A 516 -14.83 -12.06 -0.07
C THR A 516 -15.78 -13.20 0.33
N GLU A 517 -16.86 -13.43 -0.42
CA GLU A 517 -17.79 -14.55 -0.18
C GLU A 517 -17.13 -15.91 -0.43
N LEU A 518 -16.35 -16.03 -1.51
CA LEU A 518 -15.55 -17.23 -1.79
C LEU A 518 -14.50 -17.50 -0.71
N SER A 519 -13.80 -16.45 -0.26
CA SER A 519 -12.83 -16.54 0.84
C SER A 519 -13.49 -17.10 2.10
N VAL A 520 -14.65 -16.57 2.48
CA VAL A 520 -15.42 -17.07 3.63
C VAL A 520 -15.84 -18.53 3.45
N ALA A 521 -16.37 -18.90 2.28
CA ALA A 521 -16.80 -20.27 2.01
C ALA A 521 -15.63 -21.28 2.10
N LEU A 522 -14.44 -20.93 1.58
CA LEU A 522 -13.23 -21.75 1.69
C LEU A 522 -12.75 -21.90 3.14
N ALA A 523 -12.87 -20.84 3.95
CA ALA A 523 -12.53 -20.90 5.38
C ALA A 523 -13.44 -21.88 6.12
N VAL A 524 -14.75 -21.82 5.83
CA VAL A 524 -15.75 -22.72 6.41
C VAL A 524 -15.55 -24.16 5.93
N PHE A 525 -15.25 -24.39 4.65
CA PHE A 525 -14.89 -25.70 4.12
C PHE A 525 -13.73 -26.33 4.91
N CYS A 526 -12.67 -25.55 5.19
CA CYS A 526 -11.54 -26.00 6.00
C CYS A 526 -11.99 -26.41 7.41
N ALA A 527 -12.88 -25.64 8.04
CA ALA A 527 -13.44 -25.98 9.35
C ALA A 527 -14.27 -27.28 9.31
N MET A 528 -15.10 -27.47 8.27
CA MET A 528 -15.94 -28.66 8.11
C MET A 528 -15.13 -29.95 8.07
N ILE A 529 -13.99 -29.96 7.38
CA ILE A 529 -13.12 -31.13 7.33
C ILE A 529 -12.32 -31.38 8.62
N GLY A 530 -12.44 -30.50 9.62
CA GLY A 530 -11.72 -30.58 10.90
C GLY A 530 -10.36 -29.87 10.85
N GLY A 531 -10.20 -28.94 9.91
CA GLY A 531 -9.07 -28.05 9.80
C GLY A 531 -9.34 -26.73 10.51
N LYS A 532 -8.41 -25.79 10.31
CA LYS A 532 -8.53 -24.41 10.79
C LYS A 532 -8.14 -23.42 9.70
N ALA A 533 -8.66 -22.20 9.79
CA ALA A 533 -8.35 -21.14 8.83
C ALA A 533 -7.86 -19.87 9.51
N VAL A 534 -6.91 -19.20 8.87
CA VAL A 534 -6.50 -17.83 9.17
C VAL A 534 -6.89 -16.98 7.97
N VAL A 535 -7.81 -16.04 8.20
CA VAL A 535 -8.26 -15.11 7.16
C VAL A 535 -7.69 -13.74 7.45
N THR A 536 -7.09 -13.11 6.45
CA THR A 536 -6.41 -11.82 6.63
C THR A 536 -6.84 -10.78 5.60
N GLY A 537 -6.94 -9.53 6.06
CA GLY A 537 -7.14 -8.36 5.20
C GLY A 537 -6.04 -7.32 5.38
N THR A 538 -5.89 -6.43 4.40
CA THR A 538 -4.90 -5.33 4.45
C THR A 538 -5.31 -4.23 5.43
N ALA A 539 -6.61 -3.93 5.51
CA ALA A 539 -7.16 -3.01 6.49
C ALA A 539 -8.18 -3.70 7.40
N ASN A 540 -8.44 -3.06 8.55
CA ASN A 540 -9.46 -3.52 9.48
C ASN A 540 -10.84 -3.63 8.81
N THR A 541 -11.21 -2.73 7.89
CA THR A 541 -12.51 -2.77 7.16
C THR A 541 -12.66 -4.05 6.35
N ASN A 542 -11.59 -4.52 5.69
CA ASN A 542 -11.62 -5.78 4.93
C ASN A 542 -11.82 -6.98 5.86
N ALA A 543 -11.08 -7.01 6.97
CA ALA A 543 -11.22 -8.07 7.97
C ALA A 543 -12.61 -8.07 8.63
N ASP A 544 -13.22 -6.90 8.83
CA ASP A 544 -14.56 -6.78 9.40
C ASP A 544 -15.63 -7.32 8.41
N ALA A 545 -15.48 -7.04 7.11
CA ALA A 545 -16.38 -7.54 6.06
C ALA A 545 -16.38 -9.08 6.00
N MET A 546 -15.22 -9.72 6.14
CA MET A 546 -15.12 -11.19 6.18
C MET A 546 -15.86 -11.80 7.36
N VAL A 547 -15.71 -11.21 8.55
CA VAL A 547 -16.38 -11.69 9.76
C VAL A 547 -17.89 -11.60 9.61
N ASN A 548 -18.39 -10.50 9.05
CA ASN A 548 -19.82 -10.35 8.80
C ASN A 548 -20.35 -11.42 7.83
N GLY A 549 -19.58 -11.77 6.78
CA GLY A 549 -19.95 -12.82 5.84
C GLY A 549 -19.98 -14.23 6.46
N ILE A 550 -19.21 -14.48 7.52
CA ILE A 550 -19.16 -15.77 8.20
C ILE A 550 -20.44 -16.08 8.99
N ASP A 551 -21.16 -15.07 9.50
CA ASP A 551 -22.35 -15.31 10.36
C ASP A 551 -23.45 -16.11 9.66
N GLU A 552 -23.53 -16.01 8.32
CA GLU A 552 -24.45 -16.81 7.50
C GLU A 552 -24.22 -18.33 7.65
N TYR A 553 -23.00 -18.74 8.01
CA TYR A 553 -22.61 -20.14 8.13
C TYR A 553 -22.42 -20.62 9.57
N LYS A 554 -22.89 -19.87 10.58
CA LYS A 554 -22.63 -20.18 12.00
C LYS A 554 -23.09 -21.56 12.45
N ASP A 555 -24.16 -22.08 11.85
CA ASP A 555 -24.77 -23.36 12.20
C ASP A 555 -24.32 -24.52 11.29
N VAL A 556 -23.38 -24.29 10.37
CA VAL A 556 -22.92 -25.28 9.37
C VAL A 556 -22.31 -26.55 10.00
N LEU A 557 -21.80 -26.45 11.23
CA LEU A 557 -21.22 -27.57 11.98
C LEU A 557 -22.23 -28.26 12.92
N GLY A 558 -23.52 -27.95 12.82
CA GLY A 558 -24.57 -28.46 13.70
C GLY A 558 -24.27 -28.17 15.17
N ASP A 559 -24.33 -29.20 16.02
CA ASP A 559 -24.19 -29.10 17.48
C ASP A 559 -22.87 -28.48 17.95
N ARG A 560 -21.79 -28.55 17.15
CA ARG A 560 -20.49 -28.01 17.53
C ARG A 560 -20.40 -26.49 17.37
N LYS A 561 -21.28 -25.90 16.55
CA LYS A 561 -21.29 -24.49 16.08
C LYS A 561 -19.95 -23.99 15.53
N LEU A 562 -19.99 -23.18 14.47
CA LEU A 562 -18.79 -22.55 13.96
C LEU A 562 -18.31 -21.47 14.97
N ARG A 563 -17.04 -21.55 15.37
CA ARG A 563 -16.42 -20.56 16.30
C ARG A 563 -15.40 -19.72 15.56
N VAL A 564 -15.67 -18.42 15.47
CA VAL A 564 -14.86 -17.45 14.74
C VAL A 564 -14.53 -16.27 15.64
N TYR A 565 -13.26 -15.85 15.63
CA TYR A 565 -12.82 -14.71 16.42
C TYR A 565 -12.01 -13.71 15.58
N ARG A 566 -12.39 -12.44 15.69
CA ARG A 566 -11.69 -11.29 15.13
C ARG A 566 -10.58 -10.86 16.10
N ILE A 567 -9.34 -10.91 15.64
CA ILE A 567 -8.15 -10.49 16.41
C ILE A 567 -7.88 -9.00 16.15
N TYR A 568 -8.48 -8.16 16.99
CA TYR A 568 -8.33 -6.70 16.99
C TYR A 568 -8.74 -6.13 18.36
N THR A 569 -8.51 -4.84 18.57
CA THR A 569 -9.09 -4.12 19.70
C THR A 569 -10.35 -3.39 19.24
N GLY A 570 -11.47 -3.54 19.97
CA GLY A 570 -12.69 -2.76 19.74
C GLY A 570 -12.48 -1.24 19.83
N LEU A 571 -11.34 -0.81 20.40
CA LEU A 571 -10.87 0.58 20.44
C LEU A 571 -10.49 1.15 19.06
N ARG A 572 -10.04 0.31 18.12
CA ARG A 572 -9.59 0.76 16.80
C ARG A 572 -10.82 1.10 15.94
N LYS A 573 -10.91 2.34 15.46
CA LYS A 573 -11.94 2.98 14.60
C LYS A 573 -13.14 3.65 15.27
N VAL A 574 -13.34 3.52 16.57
CA VAL A 574 -14.48 4.21 17.20
C VAL A 574 -14.14 5.69 17.30
N ARG A 575 -14.98 6.58 16.75
CA ARG A 575 -14.75 8.03 16.85
C ARG A 575 -14.99 8.49 18.28
N LEU A 576 -14.34 9.54 18.75
CA LEU A 576 -14.67 10.05 20.09
C LEU A 576 -16.07 10.60 20.22
N SER A 577 -16.62 11.13 19.13
CA SER A 577 -18.04 11.49 19.05
C SER A 577 -18.99 10.30 19.26
N GLU A 578 -18.49 9.06 19.21
CA GLU A 578 -19.27 7.83 19.33
C GLU A 578 -19.12 7.14 20.69
N ILE A 579 -18.10 7.50 21.49
CA ILE A 579 -17.82 6.91 22.82
C ILE A 579 -17.97 7.92 23.95
N SER A 580 -17.95 7.42 25.19
CA SER A 580 -17.94 8.22 26.42
C SER A 580 -16.52 8.55 26.89
N ALA A 581 -16.37 9.57 27.75
CA ALA A 581 -15.09 9.88 28.40
C ALA A 581 -14.48 8.68 29.16
N GLN A 582 -15.31 7.85 29.81
CA GLN A 582 -14.86 6.64 30.51
C GLN A 582 -14.27 5.61 29.54
N GLN A 583 -14.89 5.42 28.37
CA GLN A 583 -14.38 4.53 27.34
C GLN A 583 -13.09 5.06 26.70
N ALA A 584 -13.02 6.36 26.43
CA ALA A 584 -11.81 6.99 25.89
C ALA A 584 -10.60 6.80 26.82
N SER A 585 -10.81 6.77 28.14
CA SER A 585 -9.76 6.51 29.13
C SER A 585 -9.12 5.13 29.06
N GLN A 586 -9.76 4.18 28.35
CA GLN A 586 -9.24 2.83 28.13
C GLN A 586 -8.44 2.71 26.83
N ARG A 587 -8.32 3.78 26.03
CA ARG A 587 -7.49 3.79 24.82
C ARG A 587 -6.02 3.60 25.17
N GLN A 588 -5.38 2.74 24.41
CA GLN A 588 -3.95 2.48 24.45
C GLN A 588 -3.46 2.28 23.02
N ALA A 589 -2.32 2.88 22.69
CA ALA A 589 -1.65 2.64 21.42
C ALA A 589 -0.86 1.31 21.42
N GLY A 590 -0.64 0.79 20.22
CA GLY A 590 0.25 -0.35 19.97
C GLY A 590 -0.27 -1.70 20.46
N HIS A 591 0.64 -2.68 20.44
CA HIS A 591 0.48 -3.99 21.05
C HIS A 591 1.11 -3.96 22.45
N GLN A 592 0.51 -4.69 23.41
CA GLN A 592 1.01 -4.74 24.79
C GLN A 592 1.56 -6.14 25.06
N ASP A 593 2.87 -6.24 25.31
CA ASP A 593 3.59 -7.52 25.42
C ASP A 593 3.27 -8.47 24.23
N GLY A 594 3.26 -7.91 23.00
CA GLY A 594 2.92 -8.63 21.77
C GLY A 594 1.43 -8.98 21.59
N ASN A 595 0.58 -8.74 22.59
CA ASN A 595 -0.85 -9.01 22.53
C ASN A 595 -1.60 -7.84 21.90
N VAL A 596 -2.61 -8.17 21.09
CA VAL A 596 -3.56 -7.19 20.57
C VAL A 596 -4.56 -6.81 21.65
N THR A 597 -5.07 -7.78 22.42
CA THR A 597 -6.14 -7.57 23.42
C THR A 597 -5.63 -7.67 24.85
N ASN A 598 -6.04 -6.73 25.70
CA ASN A 598 -5.66 -6.65 27.12
C ASN A 598 -6.86 -6.24 27.99
N LEU A 599 -6.68 -6.10 29.31
CA LEU A 599 -7.77 -5.68 30.22
C LEU A 599 -8.36 -4.30 29.88
N SER A 600 -7.59 -3.35 29.34
CA SER A 600 -8.14 -2.07 28.90
C SER A 600 -9.09 -2.25 27.70
N SER A 601 -8.74 -3.14 26.77
CA SER A 601 -9.62 -3.53 25.67
C SER A 601 -10.89 -4.24 26.19
N LEU A 602 -10.76 -5.12 27.18
CA LEU A 602 -11.90 -5.77 27.82
C LEU A 602 -12.83 -4.75 28.49
N LYS A 603 -12.28 -3.81 29.26
CA LYS A 603 -13.05 -2.73 29.92
C LYS A 603 -13.77 -1.84 28.93
N PHE A 604 -13.12 -1.51 27.81
CA PHE A 604 -13.76 -0.76 26.74
C PHE A 604 -15.04 -1.48 26.26
N GLU A 605 -14.95 -2.79 26.00
CA GLU A 605 -16.08 -3.62 25.59
C GLU A 605 -17.15 -3.76 26.70
N MET A 606 -16.76 -3.79 27.97
CA MET A 606 -17.71 -3.82 29.09
C MET A 606 -18.56 -2.56 29.18
N LEU A 607 -17.98 -1.40 28.85
CA LEU A 607 -18.65 -0.09 28.88
C LEU A 607 -19.53 0.13 27.63
N GLU A 608 -19.33 -0.64 26.57
CA GLU A 608 -20.09 -0.52 25.32
C GLU A 608 -21.52 -1.06 25.50
N LYS A 609 -22.52 -0.27 25.11
CA LYS A 609 -23.93 -0.66 25.22
C LYS A 609 -24.19 -1.89 24.34
N LYS A 610 -24.85 -2.94 24.88
CA LYS A 610 -25.16 -4.17 24.14
C LYS A 610 -25.81 -3.92 22.76
N ALA A 611 -26.68 -2.92 22.64
CA ALA A 611 -27.34 -2.55 21.38
C ALA A 611 -26.40 -1.98 20.28
N ARG A 612 -25.18 -1.55 20.63
CA ARG A 612 -24.19 -1.00 19.70
C ARG A 612 -23.17 -2.04 19.20
N LYS A 613 -23.09 -3.20 19.86
CA LYS A 613 -22.22 -4.30 19.43
C LYS A 613 -22.85 -4.99 18.24
N ILE A 614 -22.48 -4.61 17.03
CA ILE A 614 -23.01 -5.16 15.77
C ILE A 614 -21.84 -5.62 14.90
N GLY A 615 -22.05 -6.67 14.10
CA GLY A 615 -21.07 -7.18 13.13
C GLY A 615 -19.77 -7.66 13.78
N ALA A 616 -18.63 -7.27 13.21
CA ALA A 616 -17.29 -7.72 13.63
C ALA A 616 -16.96 -7.53 15.13
N MET A 617 -17.59 -6.56 15.80
CA MET A 617 -17.40 -6.33 17.24
C MET A 617 -17.96 -7.45 18.12
N GLN A 618 -19.06 -8.10 17.69
CA GLN A 618 -19.60 -9.26 18.39
C GLN A 618 -18.65 -10.46 18.32
N CYS A 619 -17.85 -10.54 17.27
CA CYS A 619 -16.86 -11.60 17.09
C CYS A 619 -15.47 -11.22 17.64
N SER A 620 -15.30 -10.07 18.30
CA SER A 620 -14.01 -9.72 18.91
C SER A 620 -13.63 -10.75 19.98
N LEU A 621 -12.33 -11.05 20.11
CA LEU A 621 -11.90 -12.04 21.11
C LEU A 621 -12.26 -11.62 22.54
N SER A 622 -12.12 -10.32 22.88
CA SER A 622 -12.50 -9.78 24.18
C SER A 622 -14.00 -9.93 24.43
N GLN A 623 -14.83 -9.65 23.42
CA GLN A 623 -16.27 -9.82 23.51
C GLN A 623 -16.65 -11.28 23.70
N GLY A 624 -16.00 -12.19 22.95
CA GLY A 624 -16.18 -13.63 23.11
C GLY A 624 -15.87 -14.12 24.53
N VAL A 625 -14.83 -13.58 25.19
CA VAL A 625 -14.54 -13.91 26.60
C VAL A 625 -15.65 -13.41 27.53
N LEU A 626 -16.16 -12.20 27.32
CA LEU A 626 -17.29 -11.68 28.10
C LEU A 626 -18.55 -12.51 27.93
N ASP A 627 -18.89 -12.86 26.69
CA ASP A 627 -20.11 -13.63 26.38
C ASP A 627 -20.06 -15.03 27.00
N GLU A 628 -18.92 -15.71 26.93
CA GLU A 628 -18.77 -17.05 27.53
C GLU A 628 -18.68 -16.99 29.06
N ALA A 629 -18.13 -15.91 29.63
CA ALA A 629 -18.17 -15.68 31.08
C ALA A 629 -19.60 -15.46 31.57
N GLU A 630 -20.43 -14.71 30.83
CA GLU A 630 -21.85 -14.46 31.14
C GLU A 630 -22.72 -15.70 31.02
N LYS A 631 -22.48 -16.56 30.01
CA LYS A 631 -23.20 -17.85 29.87
C LYS A 631 -22.90 -18.79 31.03
N GLY A 632 -21.65 -18.83 31.49
CA GLY A 632 -21.22 -19.69 32.60
C GLY A 632 -20.88 -21.12 32.22
N ASP A 633 -20.98 -21.50 30.93
CA ASP A 633 -20.87 -22.89 30.49
C ASP A 633 -19.43 -23.43 30.46
N LEU A 634 -18.45 -22.58 30.16
CA LEU A 634 -17.06 -23.02 30.00
C LEU A 634 -16.32 -23.16 31.33
N SER A 635 -15.49 -24.20 31.42
CA SER A 635 -14.60 -24.48 32.54
C SER A 635 -13.28 -25.02 32.01
N ARG A 636 -12.14 -24.55 32.56
CA ARG A 636 -10.81 -25.07 32.23
C ARG A 636 -9.88 -24.92 33.41
N ILE A 637 -9.35 -26.06 33.86
CA ILE A 637 -8.29 -26.09 34.85
C ILE A 637 -6.98 -25.74 34.15
N SER A 638 -6.41 -24.60 34.50
CA SER A 638 -5.12 -24.13 34.01
C SER A 638 -4.15 -23.94 35.16
N ASN A 639 -2.87 -24.17 34.88
CA ASN A 639 -1.82 -23.72 35.78
C ASN A 639 -1.60 -22.23 35.51
N LEU A 640 -2.11 -21.37 36.39
CA LEU A 640 -1.84 -19.94 36.29
C LEU A 640 -0.35 -19.72 36.59
N HIS A 641 0.42 -19.37 35.55
CA HIS A 641 1.83 -19.04 35.66
C HIS A 641 1.99 -17.53 35.56
N TYR A 642 2.42 -16.90 36.65
CA TYR A 642 2.81 -15.50 36.60
C TYR A 642 3.96 -15.21 37.58
N ARG A 643 5.04 -14.58 37.05
CA ARG A 643 6.27 -14.14 37.72
C ARG A 643 6.66 -14.97 38.96
N SER A 644 7.38 -16.08 38.78
CA SER A 644 8.13 -16.89 39.77
C SER A 644 7.50 -17.27 41.15
N PHE A 645 6.37 -16.71 41.57
CA PHE A 645 5.88 -16.74 42.95
C PHE A 645 4.43 -17.22 43.09
N TYR A 646 3.63 -17.24 42.02
CA TYR A 646 2.28 -17.79 42.05
C TYR A 646 2.14 -18.91 41.02
N ARG A 647 2.03 -20.14 41.51
CA ARG A 647 1.71 -21.34 40.74
C ARG A 647 0.50 -21.99 41.39
N ALA A 648 -0.67 -21.69 40.86
CA ALA A 648 -1.91 -22.28 41.34
C ALA A 648 -2.62 -22.97 40.18
N ARG A 649 -3.09 -24.19 40.43
CA ARG A 649 -3.94 -24.92 39.51
C ARG A 649 -5.37 -24.50 39.82
N VAL A 650 -5.94 -23.66 38.96
CA VAL A 650 -7.25 -23.02 39.18
C VAL A 650 -8.13 -23.19 37.96
N ASN A 651 -9.45 -23.11 38.15
CA ASN A 651 -10.36 -22.93 37.03
C ASN A 651 -10.26 -21.47 36.55
N CYS A 652 -9.72 -21.25 35.34
CA CYS A 652 -9.48 -19.91 34.84
C CYS A 652 -10.78 -19.12 34.63
N TRP A 653 -11.87 -19.79 34.26
CA TRP A 653 -13.17 -19.16 34.04
C TRP A 653 -13.82 -18.74 35.36
N ASP A 654 -13.77 -19.57 36.40
CA ASP A 654 -14.33 -19.21 37.71
C ASP A 654 -13.56 -18.04 38.33
N LEU A 655 -12.23 -18.06 38.22
CA LEU A 655 -11.39 -16.95 38.67
C LEU A 655 -11.69 -15.68 37.88
N PHE A 656 -11.81 -15.77 36.55
CA PHE A 656 -12.13 -14.62 35.71
C PHE A 656 -13.51 -14.04 36.04
N ARG A 657 -14.55 -14.87 36.19
CA ARG A 657 -15.90 -14.40 36.59
C ARG A 657 -15.87 -13.69 37.93
N SER A 658 -15.14 -14.22 38.91
CA SER A 658 -14.97 -13.59 40.23
C SER A 658 -14.30 -12.22 40.12
N CYS A 659 -13.23 -12.09 39.33
CA CYS A 659 -12.58 -10.81 39.08
C CYS A 659 -13.47 -9.82 38.33
N LEU A 660 -14.22 -10.31 37.33
CA LEU A 660 -15.13 -9.50 36.52
C LEU A 660 -16.28 -8.93 37.36
N GLU A 661 -16.85 -9.72 38.27
CA GLU A 661 -17.88 -9.26 39.20
C GLU A 661 -17.34 -8.21 40.17
N ALA A 662 -16.14 -8.42 40.73
CA ALA A 662 -15.49 -7.44 41.60
C ALA A 662 -15.20 -6.12 40.86
N ASP A 663 -14.76 -6.18 39.60
CA ASP A 663 -14.55 -4.99 38.74
C ASP A 663 -15.88 -4.25 38.50
N ARG A 664 -16.94 -4.97 38.15
CA ARG A 664 -18.29 -4.39 37.95
C ARG A 664 -18.84 -3.70 39.19
N LYS A 665 -18.51 -4.19 40.39
CA LYS A 665 -18.91 -3.58 41.67
C LYS A 665 -17.97 -2.46 42.13
N GLY A 666 -16.84 -2.24 41.46
CA GLY A 666 -15.81 -1.30 41.89
C GLY A 666 -15.03 -1.76 43.13
N GLU A 667 -15.06 -3.06 43.44
CA GLU A 667 -14.41 -3.67 44.61
C GLU A 667 -12.94 -4.03 44.34
N LEU A 668 -12.50 -3.98 43.07
CA LEU A 668 -11.15 -4.35 42.67
C LEU A 668 -10.16 -3.19 42.89
N ASP A 669 -9.14 -3.41 43.71
CA ASP A 669 -8.06 -2.43 43.92
C ASP A 669 -7.08 -2.46 42.74
N TRP A 670 -7.24 -1.50 41.83
CA TRP A 670 -6.36 -1.30 40.68
C TRP A 670 -4.96 -0.78 41.04
N LYS A 671 -4.72 -0.36 42.30
CA LYS A 671 -3.38 -0.05 42.82
C LYS A 671 -2.69 -1.28 43.39
N ASP A 672 -3.45 -2.28 43.80
CA ASP A 672 -2.90 -3.58 44.17
C ASP A 672 -2.47 -4.35 42.92
N ARG A 673 -1.16 -4.45 42.78
CA ARG A 673 -0.52 -5.18 41.68
C ARG A 673 -0.95 -6.65 41.67
N LYS A 674 -1.14 -7.29 42.83
CA LYS A 674 -1.50 -8.71 42.89
C LYS A 674 -2.89 -8.96 42.31
N SER A 675 -3.87 -8.15 42.70
CA SER A 675 -5.25 -8.22 42.18
C SER A 675 -5.32 -7.97 40.68
N THR A 676 -4.61 -6.93 40.20
CA THR A 676 -4.56 -6.60 38.76
C THR A 676 -3.88 -7.70 37.95
N ASP A 677 -2.75 -8.23 38.43
CA ASP A 677 -1.99 -9.30 37.75
C ASP A 677 -2.79 -10.61 37.71
N MET A 678 -3.52 -10.95 38.78
CA MET A 678 -4.42 -12.11 38.82
C MET A 678 -5.54 -12.00 37.78
N TYR A 679 -6.17 -10.83 37.66
CA TYR A 679 -7.23 -10.61 36.67
C TYR A 679 -6.69 -10.70 35.23
N ASN A 680 -5.52 -10.10 34.97
CA ASN A 680 -4.83 -10.21 33.69
C ASN A 680 -4.54 -11.68 33.32
N ALA A 681 -4.01 -12.46 34.28
CA ALA A 681 -3.67 -13.86 34.05
C ALA A 681 -4.92 -14.72 33.81
N ALA A 682 -6.01 -14.50 34.56
CA ALA A 682 -7.28 -15.18 34.35
C ALA A 682 -7.87 -14.86 32.97
N PHE A 683 -7.86 -13.58 32.56
CA PHE A 683 -8.29 -13.15 31.24
C PHE A 683 -7.46 -13.80 30.13
N HIS A 684 -6.14 -13.81 30.26
CA HIS A 684 -5.23 -14.43 29.30
C HIS A 684 -5.50 -15.94 29.12
N GLU A 685 -5.71 -16.67 30.20
CA GLU A 685 -6.05 -18.11 30.12
C GLU A 685 -7.44 -18.36 29.52
N CYS A 686 -8.42 -17.49 29.77
CA CYS A 686 -9.72 -17.56 29.10
C CYS A 686 -9.58 -17.31 27.58
N LYS A 687 -8.79 -16.32 27.16
CA LYS A 687 -8.45 -16.10 25.74
C LYS A 687 -7.83 -17.37 25.13
N ARG A 688 -6.85 -17.97 25.80
CA ARG A 688 -6.20 -19.22 25.36
C ARG A 688 -7.20 -20.36 25.20
N HIS A 689 -8.18 -20.48 26.09
CA HIS A 689 -9.25 -21.46 25.93
C HIS A 689 -10.15 -21.17 24.73
N LEU A 690 -10.57 -19.93 24.50
CA LEU A 690 -11.39 -19.65 23.31
C LEU A 690 -10.64 -19.89 22.00
N LEU A 691 -9.36 -19.50 21.94
CA LEU A 691 -8.53 -19.72 20.76
C LEU A 691 -8.26 -21.20 20.50
N SER A 692 -8.22 -22.06 21.52
CA SER A 692 -8.13 -23.51 21.31
C SER A 692 -9.40 -24.07 20.67
N LEU A 693 -10.57 -23.50 20.99
CA LEU A 693 -11.87 -23.88 20.42
C LEU A 693 -12.18 -23.21 19.06
N ALA A 694 -11.41 -22.19 18.67
CA ALA A 694 -11.63 -21.44 17.44
C ALA A 694 -11.38 -22.30 16.20
N HIS A 695 -12.27 -22.20 15.21
CA HIS A 695 -12.11 -22.81 13.89
C HIS A 695 -11.44 -21.84 12.92
N ILE A 696 -11.83 -20.56 13.01
CA ILE A 696 -11.38 -19.49 12.11
C ILE A 696 -10.94 -18.31 12.96
N ILE A 697 -9.77 -17.74 12.67
CA ILE A 697 -9.38 -16.43 13.18
C ILE A 697 -9.30 -15.44 12.01
N VAL A 698 -9.70 -14.19 12.28
CA VAL A 698 -9.66 -13.11 11.29
C VAL A 698 -8.83 -11.95 11.82
N CYS A 699 -7.76 -11.57 11.12
CA CYS A 699 -6.87 -10.49 11.53
C CYS A 699 -6.44 -9.61 10.35
N THR A 700 -5.73 -8.50 10.61
CA THR A 700 -4.98 -7.83 9.55
C THR A 700 -3.65 -8.56 9.33
N ASN A 701 -3.04 -8.41 8.15
CA ASN A 701 -1.72 -9.01 7.86
C ASN A 701 -0.66 -8.60 8.90
N GLY A 702 -0.71 -7.34 9.36
CA GLY A 702 0.20 -6.83 10.38
C GLY A 702 -0.02 -7.36 11.79
N ASN A 703 -1.11 -8.08 12.07
CA ASN A 703 -1.39 -8.70 13.38
C ASN A 703 -1.09 -10.21 13.42
N SER A 704 -0.58 -10.80 12.34
CA SER A 704 -0.40 -12.26 12.23
C SER A 704 0.57 -12.87 13.25
N ARG A 705 1.48 -12.07 13.80
CA ARG A 705 2.41 -12.47 14.88
C ARG A 705 1.98 -12.02 16.27
N SER A 706 0.73 -11.61 16.46
CA SER A 706 0.27 -11.25 17.80
C SER A 706 0.24 -12.48 18.71
N GLY A 707 0.36 -12.26 20.03
CA GLY A 707 0.30 -13.35 21.00
C GLY A 707 -0.96 -14.22 20.88
N GLU A 708 -2.09 -13.63 20.48
CA GLU A 708 -3.32 -14.40 20.19
C GLU A 708 -3.17 -15.36 19.00
N CYS A 709 -2.53 -14.93 17.92
CA CYS A 709 -2.28 -15.77 16.75
C CYS A 709 -1.29 -16.91 17.09
N GLU A 710 -0.27 -16.61 17.91
CA GLU A 710 0.66 -17.63 18.41
C GLU A 710 -0.06 -18.68 19.27
N ILE A 711 -0.91 -18.24 20.21
CA ILE A 711 -1.71 -19.15 21.04
C ILE A 711 -2.62 -20.03 20.19
N PHE A 712 -3.29 -19.45 19.18
CA PHE A 712 -4.11 -20.21 18.25
C PHE A 712 -3.31 -21.31 17.55
N ALA A 713 -2.12 -20.98 17.04
CA ALA A 713 -1.25 -21.93 16.38
C ALA A 713 -0.72 -23.02 17.32
N GLU A 714 -0.30 -22.65 18.53
CA GLU A 714 0.16 -23.61 19.55
C GLU A 714 -0.93 -24.62 19.93
N GLU A 715 -2.14 -24.13 20.23
CA GLU A 715 -3.25 -25.00 20.64
C GLU A 715 -3.72 -25.88 19.47
N ALA A 716 -3.77 -25.32 18.25
CA ALA A 716 -4.11 -26.08 17.05
C ALA A 716 -3.07 -27.17 16.72
N LYS A 717 -1.77 -26.90 16.94
CA LYS A 717 -0.71 -27.91 16.79
C LYS A 717 -0.91 -29.08 17.75
N LYS A 718 -1.29 -28.81 19.01
CA LYS A 718 -1.59 -29.87 20.01
C LYS A 718 -2.80 -30.72 19.61
N GLN A 719 -3.76 -30.13 18.90
CA GLN A 719 -4.98 -30.81 18.44
C GLN A 719 -4.79 -31.68 17.20
N GLN A 720 -3.62 -31.61 16.54
CA GLN A 720 -3.34 -32.35 15.30
C GLN A 720 -4.42 -32.10 14.22
N ILE A 721 -4.68 -30.82 13.91
CA ILE A 721 -5.67 -30.43 12.90
C ILE A 721 -5.44 -31.11 11.54
N THR A 722 -6.53 -31.36 10.82
CA THR A 722 -6.48 -32.09 9.53
C THR A 722 -5.94 -31.24 8.38
N ALA A 723 -6.20 -29.94 8.39
CA ALA A 723 -5.80 -28.98 7.36
C ALA A 723 -5.60 -27.57 7.95
N LEU A 724 -4.75 -26.77 7.30
CA LEU A 724 -4.62 -25.33 7.54
C LEU A 724 -4.81 -24.54 6.24
N ALA A 725 -5.74 -23.59 6.23
CA ALA A 725 -5.94 -22.65 5.14
C ALA A 725 -5.50 -21.22 5.53
N LEU A 726 -4.76 -20.55 4.64
CA LEU A 726 -4.46 -19.11 4.76
C LEU A 726 -5.15 -18.38 3.60
N LEU A 727 -6.01 -17.42 3.93
CA LEU A 727 -6.86 -16.75 2.95
C LEU A 727 -6.65 -15.24 3.08
N PHE A 728 -6.18 -14.61 2.01
CA PHE A 728 -5.79 -13.21 2.01
C PHE A 728 -6.70 -12.41 1.10
N ASP A 729 -7.22 -11.28 1.56
CA ASP A 729 -8.04 -10.37 0.74
C ASP A 729 -7.39 -9.01 0.55
N GLU A 730 -7.76 -8.37 -0.57
CA GLU A 730 -7.17 -7.12 -1.07
C GLU A 730 -5.64 -7.16 -1.19
N VAL A 731 -5.05 -8.31 -1.56
CA VAL A 731 -3.58 -8.49 -1.57
C VAL A 731 -2.84 -7.59 -2.56
N ALA A 732 -3.54 -7.07 -3.58
CA ALA A 732 -2.98 -6.09 -4.52
C ALA A 732 -2.70 -4.72 -3.87
N LYS A 733 -3.27 -4.47 -2.69
CA LYS A 733 -3.04 -3.27 -1.87
C LYS A 733 -2.02 -3.50 -0.74
N GLU A 734 -1.44 -4.69 -0.62
CA GLU A 734 -0.56 -5.05 0.49
C GLU A 734 0.92 -4.96 0.14
N LEU A 735 1.75 -4.52 1.09
CA LEU A 735 3.20 -4.63 0.96
C LEU A 735 3.55 -6.12 0.89
N GLU A 736 4.40 -6.49 -0.07
CA GLU A 736 4.78 -7.89 -0.28
C GLU A 736 5.26 -8.57 1.02
N ILE A 737 6.08 -7.89 1.83
CA ILE A 737 6.62 -8.47 3.06
C ILE A 737 5.53 -8.76 4.10
N CYS A 738 4.40 -8.03 4.09
CA CYS A 738 3.26 -8.30 4.98
C CYS A 738 2.55 -9.60 4.61
N ILE A 739 2.56 -10.03 3.35
CA ILE A 739 2.02 -11.34 2.94
C ILE A 739 2.91 -12.46 3.47
N TRP A 740 4.23 -12.32 3.29
CA TRP A 740 5.20 -13.27 3.84
C TRP A 740 5.18 -13.31 5.37
N ASN A 741 4.83 -12.20 6.02
CA ASN A 741 4.68 -12.14 7.47
C ASN A 741 3.58 -13.06 8.01
N VAL A 742 2.52 -13.32 7.24
CA VAL A 742 1.49 -14.31 7.60
C VAL A 742 1.99 -15.73 7.33
N ILE A 743 2.62 -15.97 6.17
CA ILE A 743 3.11 -17.31 5.76
C ILE A 743 4.21 -17.83 6.71
N THR A 744 5.03 -16.93 7.24
CA THR A 744 6.15 -17.23 8.15
C THR A 744 5.85 -17.00 9.62
N ALA A 745 4.61 -16.63 9.96
CA ALA A 745 4.17 -16.52 11.34
C ALA A 745 4.24 -17.89 12.05
N SER A 746 4.08 -17.89 13.36
CA SER A 746 3.87 -19.12 14.12
C SER A 746 2.58 -19.79 13.64
N LEU A 747 2.71 -20.81 12.78
CA LEU A 747 1.59 -21.59 12.23
C LEU A 747 1.55 -22.98 12.87
N PRO A 748 0.36 -23.59 13.03
CA PRO A 748 0.25 -24.92 13.65
C PRO A 748 0.93 -26.03 12.85
N ARG A 749 1.01 -25.84 11.53
CA ARG A 749 1.62 -26.71 10.53
C ARG A 749 1.89 -25.88 9.27
N SER A 750 2.58 -26.47 8.30
CA SER A 750 2.68 -25.86 6.98
C SER A 750 1.29 -25.73 6.34
N PRO A 751 0.94 -24.60 5.73
CA PRO A 751 -0.41 -24.41 5.19
C PRO A 751 -0.66 -25.36 4.02
N ASP A 752 -1.85 -25.94 4.02
CA ASP A 752 -2.26 -26.91 3.02
C ASP A 752 -2.84 -26.22 1.78
N LEU A 753 -3.50 -25.07 2.00
CA LEU A 753 -4.07 -24.19 0.98
C LEU A 753 -3.74 -22.72 1.31
N VAL A 754 -3.26 -21.98 0.32
CA VAL A 754 -3.08 -20.52 0.37
C VAL A 754 -3.84 -19.90 -0.79
N VAL A 755 -4.73 -18.94 -0.52
CA VAL A 755 -5.48 -18.25 -1.57
C VAL A 755 -5.34 -16.74 -1.41
N PHE A 756 -4.98 -16.08 -2.51
CA PHE A 756 -4.89 -14.64 -2.60
C PHE A 756 -6.07 -14.08 -3.41
N PHE A 757 -6.83 -13.18 -2.80
CA PHE A 757 -7.88 -12.41 -3.43
C PHE A 757 -7.43 -10.96 -3.60
N GLY A 758 -7.53 -10.43 -4.81
CA GLY A 758 -7.10 -9.06 -5.10
C GLY A 758 -7.63 -8.54 -6.43
N ASP A 759 -7.18 -7.34 -6.78
CA ASP A 759 -7.43 -6.71 -8.08
C ASP A 759 -6.25 -5.81 -8.42
N GLU A 760 -5.40 -6.25 -9.35
CA GLU A 760 -4.20 -5.52 -9.77
C GLU A 760 -4.51 -4.24 -10.58
N LYS A 761 -5.79 -4.02 -10.93
CA LYS A 761 -6.28 -2.81 -11.60
C LYS A 761 -6.81 -1.74 -10.63
N GLN A 762 -6.85 -2.02 -9.32
CA GLN A 762 -7.22 -1.05 -8.27
C GLN A 762 -5.98 -0.47 -7.58
N LEU A 763 -6.11 0.01 -6.34
CA LEU A 763 -5.01 0.67 -5.62
C LEU A 763 -3.86 -0.29 -5.31
N ARG A 764 -2.66 0.26 -5.44
CA ARG A 764 -1.40 -0.33 -4.97
C ARG A 764 -1.18 -0.02 -3.48
N PRO A 765 -0.16 -0.62 -2.84
CA PRO A 765 0.18 -0.32 -1.46
C PRO A 765 0.52 1.15 -1.28
N VAL A 766 0.16 1.70 -0.12
CA VAL A 766 0.50 3.09 0.21
C VAL A 766 1.97 3.15 0.62
N ASN A 767 2.82 3.57 -0.31
CA ASN A 767 4.21 3.87 -0.02
C ASN A 767 4.33 5.27 0.60
N THR A 768 4.76 5.29 1.86
CA THR A 768 4.89 6.51 2.68
C THR A 768 6.29 7.10 2.64
N CYS A 769 7.26 6.45 1.99
CA CYS A 769 8.61 7.00 1.85
C CYS A 769 8.61 8.25 0.96
N ALA A 770 9.50 9.17 1.28
CA ALA A 770 9.75 10.35 0.47
C ALA A 770 10.12 9.96 -0.95
N LYS A 771 9.56 10.72 -1.89
CA LYS A 771 9.76 10.62 -3.34
C LYS A 771 9.82 12.03 -3.89
N ASP A 772 10.82 12.30 -4.73
CA ASP A 772 11.01 13.55 -5.48
C ASP A 772 10.87 14.88 -4.67
N PRO A 773 11.91 15.71 -4.57
CA PRO A 773 13.23 15.60 -5.20
C PRO A 773 14.22 14.75 -4.38
N MET A 774 13.84 14.35 -3.18
CA MET A 774 14.70 13.64 -2.24
C MET A 774 14.15 12.25 -1.97
N GLU A 775 15.01 11.25 -2.08
CA GLU A 775 14.68 9.84 -1.83
C GLU A 775 15.67 9.30 -0.81
N PHE A 776 15.21 8.47 0.12
CA PHE A 776 16.06 7.84 1.13
C PHE A 776 16.21 6.33 0.93
N ASN A 777 15.26 5.72 0.21
CA ASN A 777 15.10 4.28 0.12
C ASN A 777 15.64 3.75 -1.22
N PRO A 778 16.76 3.00 -1.24
CA PRO A 778 17.33 2.49 -2.49
C PRO A 778 16.36 1.61 -3.29
N PHE A 779 15.46 0.88 -2.62
CA PHE A 779 14.52 -0.06 -3.25
C PHE A 779 13.07 0.43 -3.07
N ASN A 780 12.84 1.72 -3.32
CA ASN A 780 11.56 2.35 -3.06
C ASN A 780 10.39 1.75 -3.88
N ASP A 781 10.66 1.33 -5.11
CA ASP A 781 9.72 0.67 -6.01
C ASP A 781 9.31 -0.73 -5.53
N ARG A 782 10.14 -1.41 -4.72
CA ARG A 782 9.76 -2.68 -4.06
C ARG A 782 8.57 -2.49 -3.12
N LEU A 783 8.43 -1.32 -2.48
CA LEU A 783 7.26 -1.01 -1.64
C LEU A 783 5.99 -0.77 -2.46
N ASP A 784 6.12 -0.40 -3.74
CA ASP A 784 4.99 -0.17 -4.65
C ASP A 784 4.53 -1.45 -5.38
N THR A 785 5.25 -2.56 -5.20
CA THR A 785 5.09 -3.80 -5.99
C THR A 785 4.61 -4.96 -5.11
N PRO A 786 3.29 -5.23 -5.04
CA PRO A 786 2.74 -6.38 -4.32
C PRO A 786 3.18 -7.72 -4.90
N LEU A 787 3.26 -8.74 -4.03
CA LEU A 787 3.48 -10.14 -4.43
C LEU A 787 2.45 -10.59 -5.49
N PHE A 788 1.17 -10.24 -5.29
CA PHE A 788 0.08 -10.59 -6.21
C PHE A 788 0.34 -10.05 -7.62
N THR A 789 0.65 -8.77 -7.72
CA THR A 789 0.86 -8.08 -9.00
C THR A 789 2.09 -8.64 -9.70
N ARG A 790 3.22 -8.87 -9.01
CA ARG A 790 4.40 -9.43 -9.68
C ARG A 790 4.21 -10.89 -10.10
N LEU A 791 3.45 -11.70 -9.35
CA LEU A 791 3.16 -13.09 -9.74
C LEU A 791 2.34 -13.11 -11.03
N ILE A 792 1.27 -12.32 -11.12
CA ILE A 792 0.47 -12.15 -12.35
C ILE A 792 1.34 -11.57 -13.48
N ALA A 793 2.14 -10.55 -13.17
CA ALA A 793 3.07 -9.94 -14.11
C ALA A 793 4.20 -10.88 -14.54
N GLN A 794 4.38 -12.05 -13.93
CA GLN A 794 5.25 -13.13 -14.42
C GLN A 794 4.44 -14.38 -14.79
N GLY A 795 3.15 -14.26 -15.14
CA GLY A 795 2.37 -15.36 -15.69
C GLY A 795 2.04 -16.50 -14.73
N PHE A 796 2.04 -16.25 -13.41
CA PHE A 796 1.56 -17.24 -12.45
C PHE A 796 0.06 -17.52 -12.71
N PRO A 797 -0.40 -18.78 -12.70
CA PRO A 797 -1.80 -19.11 -12.96
C PRO A 797 -2.75 -18.44 -11.96
N TYR A 798 -3.78 -17.77 -12.47
CA TYR A 798 -4.80 -17.14 -11.65
C TYR A 798 -6.18 -17.32 -12.28
N VAL A 799 -7.20 -17.24 -11.43
CA VAL A 799 -8.60 -17.19 -11.85
C VAL A 799 -9.03 -15.73 -11.89
N GLN A 800 -9.64 -15.30 -13.00
CA GLN A 800 -10.19 -13.96 -13.15
C GLN A 800 -11.71 -14.00 -13.05
N LEU A 801 -12.28 -13.35 -12.05
CA LEU A 801 -13.73 -13.21 -11.90
C LEU A 801 -14.22 -12.03 -12.74
N THR A 802 -14.91 -12.35 -13.85
CA THR A 802 -15.38 -11.37 -14.84
C THR A 802 -16.85 -10.99 -14.68
N ILE A 803 -17.61 -11.68 -13.81
CA ILE A 803 -19.01 -11.33 -13.52
C ILE A 803 -19.05 -10.44 -12.28
N GLN A 804 -19.65 -9.27 -12.41
CA GLN A 804 -19.86 -8.32 -11.31
C GLN A 804 -21.33 -8.27 -10.90
N GLU A 805 -21.59 -8.21 -9.59
CA GLU A 805 -22.94 -8.20 -9.01
C GLU A 805 -23.25 -6.90 -8.23
N ARG A 806 -22.45 -5.85 -8.40
CA ARG A 806 -22.57 -4.60 -7.65
C ARG A 806 -23.23 -3.47 -8.44
N MET A 807 -22.65 -3.12 -9.57
CA MET A 807 -22.95 -1.92 -10.35
C MET A 807 -24.07 -2.18 -11.35
N HIS A 808 -24.99 -1.25 -11.54
CA HIS A 808 -25.85 -1.25 -12.73
C HIS A 808 -24.99 -1.15 -14.03
N SER A 809 -25.49 -1.68 -15.16
CA SER A 809 -24.75 -1.71 -16.45
C SER A 809 -24.25 -0.35 -16.93
N SER A 810 -25.06 0.69 -16.73
CA SER A 810 -24.67 2.06 -17.08
C SER A 810 -23.46 2.56 -16.29
N LEU A 811 -23.20 2.02 -15.09
CA LEU A 811 -22.02 2.35 -14.28
C LEU A 811 -20.82 1.45 -14.62
N SER A 812 -21.03 0.15 -14.84
CA SER A 812 -19.95 -0.83 -15.05
C SER A 812 -19.32 -0.76 -16.45
N ARG A 813 -20.06 -0.23 -17.44
CA ARG A 813 -19.63 -0.19 -18.85
C ARG A 813 -18.30 0.54 -19.07
N PHE A 814 -18.14 1.73 -18.49
CA PHE A 814 -16.90 2.50 -18.65
C PHE A 814 -15.71 1.83 -17.95
N PRO A 815 -15.78 1.46 -16.65
CA PRO A 815 -14.71 0.72 -15.99
C PRO A 815 -14.32 -0.56 -16.73
N SER A 816 -15.29 -1.34 -17.22
CA SER A 816 -15.03 -2.55 -18.01
C SER A 816 -14.13 -2.24 -19.21
N LYS A 817 -14.50 -1.22 -20.01
CA LYS A 817 -13.77 -0.80 -21.21
C LYS A 817 -12.38 -0.22 -20.90
N GLU A 818 -12.26 0.66 -19.90
CA GLU A 818 -11.02 1.42 -19.65
C GLU A 818 -9.98 0.63 -18.83
N PHE A 819 -10.41 -0.25 -17.91
CA PHE A 819 -9.49 -0.90 -16.96
C PHE A 819 -9.39 -2.43 -17.12
N TYR A 820 -10.38 -3.06 -17.73
CA TYR A 820 -10.51 -4.53 -17.80
C TYR A 820 -10.71 -5.05 -19.24
N ASP A 821 -10.26 -4.30 -20.25
CA ASP A 821 -10.27 -4.70 -21.66
C ASP A 821 -11.66 -5.11 -22.20
N GLY A 822 -12.73 -4.59 -21.60
CA GLY A 822 -14.12 -4.91 -21.95
C GLY A 822 -14.59 -6.31 -21.51
N LEU A 823 -13.84 -6.99 -20.64
CA LEU A 823 -14.11 -8.38 -20.24
C LEU A 823 -15.15 -8.53 -19.13
N LEU A 824 -15.53 -7.44 -18.44
CA LEU A 824 -16.50 -7.53 -17.37
C LEU A 824 -17.92 -7.69 -17.92
N THR A 825 -18.69 -8.53 -17.24
CA THR A 825 -20.10 -8.80 -17.52
C THR A 825 -20.93 -8.59 -16.26
N ASP A 826 -22.17 -8.19 -16.43
CA ASP A 826 -23.06 -7.88 -15.31
C ASP A 826 -23.96 -9.08 -14.98
N SER A 827 -24.13 -9.37 -13.70
CA SER A 827 -25.12 -10.34 -13.24
C SER A 827 -26.55 -9.84 -13.54
N PRO A 828 -27.52 -10.73 -13.85
CA PRO A 828 -28.91 -10.33 -14.02
C PRO A 828 -29.50 -9.57 -12.80
N LYS A 829 -28.93 -9.77 -11.61
CA LYS A 829 -29.34 -9.10 -10.36
C LYS A 829 -29.18 -7.57 -10.39
N VAL A 830 -28.29 -7.04 -11.22
CA VAL A 830 -28.02 -5.59 -11.30
C VAL A 830 -28.74 -4.90 -12.45
N GLN A 831 -29.42 -5.64 -13.34
CA GLN A 831 -30.17 -5.09 -14.47
C GLN A 831 -31.62 -4.78 -14.08
N ARG A 832 -31.81 -3.88 -13.11
CA ARG A 832 -33.13 -3.48 -12.59
C ARG A 832 -33.30 -1.96 -12.67
N PRO A 833 -34.47 -1.43 -13.09
CA PRO A 833 -34.77 0.01 -13.07
C PRO A 833 -34.54 0.64 -11.70
N LEU A 834 -34.14 1.92 -11.63
CA LEU A 834 -33.78 2.53 -10.36
C LEU A 834 -34.99 2.65 -9.43
N GLU A 835 -36.16 2.86 -10.02
CA GLU A 835 -37.44 2.91 -9.31
C GLU A 835 -37.76 1.60 -8.57
N ASP A 836 -37.34 0.44 -9.10
CA ASP A 836 -37.55 -0.86 -8.45
C ASP A 836 -36.57 -1.08 -7.29
N VAL A 837 -35.40 -0.45 -7.33
CA VAL A 837 -34.34 -0.59 -6.32
C VAL A 837 -34.52 0.42 -5.19
N LYS A 838 -34.79 1.69 -5.53
CA LYS A 838 -35.01 2.81 -4.61
C LYS A 838 -36.18 3.68 -5.14
N PRO A 839 -37.43 3.32 -4.79
CA PRO A 839 -38.62 4.04 -5.27
C PRO A 839 -38.57 5.54 -5.00
N GLY A 840 -38.89 6.36 -5.99
CA GLY A 840 -38.88 7.81 -5.93
C GLY A 840 -37.51 8.47 -6.10
N LEU A 841 -36.40 7.73 -6.01
CA LEU A 841 -35.05 8.30 -6.12
C LEU A 841 -34.80 8.89 -7.51
N THR A 842 -35.25 8.22 -8.57
CA THR A 842 -35.14 8.68 -9.96
C THR A 842 -35.70 10.09 -10.12
N LYS A 843 -36.88 10.35 -9.56
CA LYS A 843 -37.54 11.66 -9.59
C LYS A 843 -36.74 12.71 -8.81
N VAL A 844 -36.21 12.36 -7.64
CA VAL A 844 -35.36 13.24 -6.83
C VAL A 844 -34.11 13.66 -7.63
N LEU A 845 -33.44 12.70 -8.26
CA LEU A 845 -32.23 12.95 -9.05
C LEU A 845 -32.49 13.82 -10.27
N HIS A 846 -33.56 13.56 -11.01
CA HIS A 846 -33.96 14.42 -12.12
C HIS A 846 -34.34 15.82 -11.66
N ASN A 847 -35.02 15.97 -10.53
CA ASN A 847 -35.33 17.28 -9.95
C ASN A 847 -34.06 18.07 -9.59
N ILE A 848 -33.04 17.41 -9.01
CA ILE A 848 -31.76 18.07 -8.70
C ILE A 848 -31.12 18.64 -9.98
N ILE A 849 -31.10 17.89 -11.08
CA ILE A 849 -30.57 18.33 -12.38
C ILE A 849 -31.44 19.44 -12.97
N ALA A 850 -32.75 19.24 -13.01
CA ALA A 850 -33.73 20.20 -13.52
C ALA A 850 -33.66 21.56 -12.80
N ASN A 851 -33.39 21.55 -11.49
CA ASN A 851 -33.27 22.75 -10.66
C ASN A 851 -32.00 23.58 -10.95
N SER A 852 -30.97 23.02 -11.59
CA SER A 852 -29.78 23.77 -12.00
C SER A 852 -30.01 24.58 -13.28
N MET A 853 -31.00 24.19 -14.08
CA MET A 853 -31.40 24.86 -15.32
C MET A 853 -32.08 26.20 -15.03
N ARG A 854 -31.66 27.24 -15.76
CA ARG A 854 -32.18 28.61 -15.60
C ARG A 854 -33.48 28.85 -16.35
N ASP A 855 -33.64 28.22 -17.52
CA ASP A 855 -34.84 28.34 -18.34
C ASP A 855 -35.89 27.30 -17.95
N THR A 856 -37.14 27.75 -17.76
CA THR A 856 -38.26 26.88 -17.39
C THR A 856 -38.59 25.91 -18.54
N SER A 857 -38.47 26.35 -19.79
CA SER A 857 -38.78 25.50 -20.96
C SER A 857 -37.75 24.38 -21.13
N GLU A 858 -36.46 24.70 -20.94
CA GLU A 858 -35.37 23.71 -20.86
C GLU A 858 -35.63 22.69 -19.75
N ARG A 859 -36.02 23.15 -18.56
CA ARG A 859 -36.34 22.30 -17.41
C ARG A 859 -37.47 21.31 -17.71
N ASP A 860 -38.60 21.81 -18.21
CA ASP A 860 -39.76 20.98 -18.52
C ASP A 860 -39.44 19.99 -19.64
N SER A 861 -38.71 20.42 -20.67
CA SER A 861 -38.25 19.53 -21.74
C SER A 861 -37.27 18.46 -21.24
N TYR A 862 -36.42 18.76 -20.26
CA TYR A 862 -35.53 17.77 -19.67
C TYR A 862 -36.34 16.73 -18.90
N LEU A 863 -37.22 17.17 -17.98
CA LEU A 863 -38.02 16.27 -17.16
C LEU A 863 -38.91 15.32 -17.99
N GLU A 864 -39.38 15.76 -19.15
CA GLU A 864 -40.16 14.92 -20.07
C GLU A 864 -39.32 13.81 -20.74
N LYS A 865 -38.03 14.06 -20.99
CA LYS A 865 -37.13 13.17 -21.74
C LYS A 865 -36.12 12.44 -20.87
N ALA A 866 -36.08 12.74 -19.58
CA ALA A 866 -35.04 12.26 -18.68
C ALA A 866 -35.08 10.73 -18.56
N THR A 867 -33.90 10.11 -18.63
CA THR A 867 -33.75 8.66 -18.66
C THR A 867 -33.16 8.12 -17.36
N ASP A 868 -33.41 6.83 -17.08
CA ASP A 868 -32.81 6.14 -15.93
C ASP A 868 -31.27 6.25 -15.94
N ASP A 869 -30.64 6.14 -17.12
CA ASP A 869 -29.19 6.30 -17.28
C ASP A 869 -28.70 7.71 -16.88
N GLN A 870 -29.44 8.76 -17.24
CA GLN A 870 -29.13 10.14 -16.83
C GLN A 870 -29.27 10.36 -15.33
N ALA A 871 -30.20 9.65 -14.66
CA ALA A 871 -30.30 9.68 -13.20
C ALA A 871 -29.11 8.95 -12.56
N ARG A 872 -28.67 7.82 -13.12
CA ARG A 872 -27.64 6.97 -12.53
C ARG A 872 -26.23 7.50 -12.70
N LEU A 873 -25.82 7.88 -13.90
CA LEU A 873 -24.47 8.33 -14.19
C LEU A 873 -24.50 9.75 -14.72
N HIS A 874 -23.82 10.67 -14.03
CA HIS A 874 -23.90 12.09 -14.37
C HIS A 874 -22.63 12.86 -14.06
N TYR A 875 -22.26 13.78 -14.93
CA TYR A 875 -21.20 14.76 -14.68
C TYR A 875 -21.81 16.14 -14.43
N ILE A 876 -21.63 16.64 -13.22
CA ILE A 876 -21.99 17.99 -12.81
C ILE A 876 -20.81 18.90 -13.17
N GLU A 877 -20.97 19.60 -14.30
CA GLU A 877 -19.99 20.57 -14.77
C GLU A 877 -20.17 21.89 -14.02
N MET A 878 -19.08 22.44 -13.50
CA MET A 878 -19.05 23.80 -12.98
C MET A 878 -18.09 24.65 -13.82
N PRO A 879 -18.34 25.97 -13.96
CA PRO A 879 -17.35 26.87 -14.51
C PRO A 879 -16.03 26.78 -13.74
N ALA A 880 -14.91 27.02 -14.43
CA ALA A 880 -13.61 27.09 -13.76
C ALA A 880 -13.62 28.20 -12.70
N GLY A 881 -13.36 27.82 -11.45
CA GLY A 881 -13.40 28.70 -10.27
C GLY A 881 -12.04 28.83 -9.59
N ASP A 882 -12.00 29.53 -8.45
CA ASP A 882 -10.78 29.65 -7.66
C ASP A 882 -10.42 28.31 -6.98
N VAL A 883 -9.14 27.93 -7.08
CA VAL A 883 -8.60 26.74 -6.41
C VAL A 883 -7.95 27.15 -5.09
N PHE A 884 -8.39 26.52 -3.98
CA PHE A 884 -7.70 26.62 -2.71
C PHE A 884 -6.68 25.47 -2.59
N MET A 885 -5.51 25.80 -2.06
CA MET A 885 -4.44 24.84 -1.82
C MET A 885 -3.88 25.13 -0.45
N ASP A 886 -3.84 24.10 0.41
CA ASP A 886 -3.27 24.22 1.74
C ASP A 886 -1.73 24.18 1.71
N ASP A 887 -1.12 24.29 2.87
CA ASP A 887 0.35 24.29 3.01
C ASP A 887 0.98 22.93 2.61
N LYS A 888 0.20 21.85 2.59
CA LYS A 888 0.61 20.50 2.15
C LYS A 888 0.45 20.29 0.64
N LEU A 889 0.16 21.36 -0.09
CA LEU A 889 -0.22 21.34 -1.51
C LEU A 889 -1.44 20.45 -1.80
N SER A 890 -2.25 20.14 -0.80
CA SER A 890 -3.52 19.45 -1.00
C SER A 890 -4.54 20.46 -1.52
N VAL A 891 -5.30 20.06 -2.52
CA VAL A 891 -6.15 20.96 -3.29
C VAL A 891 -7.62 20.77 -2.94
N VAL A 892 -8.42 21.84 -3.04
CA VAL A 892 -9.88 21.80 -3.07
C VAL A 892 -10.40 22.89 -4.00
N VAL A 893 -11.51 22.63 -4.68
CA VAL A 893 -12.30 23.67 -5.35
C VAL A 893 -13.52 23.96 -4.46
N PRO A 894 -13.53 25.08 -3.70
CA PRO A 894 -14.61 25.38 -2.77
C PRO A 894 -16.00 25.36 -3.41
N ASP A 895 -16.12 25.85 -4.65
CA ASP A 895 -17.39 25.88 -5.37
C ASP A 895 -17.97 24.47 -5.59
N HIS A 896 -17.14 23.43 -5.76
CA HIS A 896 -17.63 22.04 -5.87
C HIS A 896 -18.29 21.60 -4.57
N VAL A 897 -17.65 21.90 -3.43
CA VAL A 897 -18.16 21.59 -2.10
C VAL A 897 -19.47 22.35 -1.86
N ASP A 898 -19.49 23.65 -2.17
CA ASP A 898 -20.68 24.47 -1.95
C ASP A 898 -21.86 24.04 -2.82
N VAL A 899 -21.64 23.71 -4.11
CA VAL A 899 -22.69 23.16 -4.98
C VAL A 899 -23.28 21.89 -4.40
N PHE A 900 -22.44 20.94 -3.95
CA PHE A 900 -22.92 19.72 -3.31
C PHE A 900 -23.80 20.03 -2.08
N PHE A 901 -23.29 20.80 -1.13
CA PHE A 901 -23.98 21.03 0.14
C PHE A 901 -25.22 21.93 0.02
N GLU A 902 -25.29 22.84 -0.97
CA GLU A 902 -26.36 23.82 -1.08
C GLU A 902 -27.44 23.49 -2.11
N GLN A 903 -27.16 22.57 -3.03
CA GLN A 903 -28.05 22.26 -4.16
C GLN A 903 -28.37 20.76 -4.27
N ILE A 904 -27.47 19.86 -3.85
CA ILE A 904 -27.66 18.41 -3.97
C ILE A 904 -28.10 17.82 -2.63
N LEU A 905 -27.33 18.09 -1.56
CA LEU A 905 -27.55 17.50 -0.24
C LEU A 905 -28.98 17.71 0.31
N PRO A 906 -29.64 18.89 0.17
CA PRO A 906 -30.97 19.08 0.76
C PRO A 906 -32.03 18.10 0.23
N GLU A 907 -32.00 17.81 -1.07
CA GLU A 907 -32.93 16.87 -1.70
C GLU A 907 -32.63 15.42 -1.27
N LEU A 908 -31.34 15.05 -1.20
CA LEU A 908 -30.94 13.73 -0.71
C LEU A 908 -31.25 13.54 0.78
N GLN A 909 -31.08 14.59 1.61
CA GLN A 909 -31.48 14.59 3.02
C GLN A 909 -32.99 14.40 3.18
N SER A 910 -33.79 15.07 2.33
CA SER A 910 -35.24 14.92 2.34
C SER A 910 -35.69 13.51 1.96
N TYR A 911 -34.95 12.83 1.07
CA TYR A 911 -35.27 11.48 0.61
C TYR A 911 -34.80 10.38 1.57
N PHE A 912 -33.51 10.35 1.90
CA PHE A 912 -32.92 9.27 2.70
C PHE A 912 -33.08 9.47 4.22
N GLY A 913 -33.28 10.70 4.68
CA GLY A 913 -33.42 11.01 6.10
C GLY A 913 -32.28 10.43 6.95
N ALA A 914 -32.63 9.56 7.89
CA ALA A 914 -31.69 8.94 8.82
C ALA A 914 -30.77 7.88 8.20
N GLU A 915 -31.06 7.41 6.98
CA GLU A 915 -30.27 6.39 6.28
C GLU A 915 -29.21 6.99 5.36
N LEU A 916 -29.16 8.33 5.23
CA LEU A 916 -28.30 9.02 4.26
C LEU A 916 -26.82 8.62 4.40
N LYS A 917 -26.32 8.47 5.62
CA LYS A 917 -24.93 8.09 5.88
C LYS A 917 -24.55 6.71 5.30
N ASP A 918 -25.51 5.78 5.31
CA ASP A 918 -25.29 4.40 4.87
C ASP A 918 -25.59 4.23 3.37
N GLU A 919 -26.43 5.11 2.82
CA GLU A 919 -26.89 5.06 1.42
C GLU A 919 -26.08 5.96 0.48
N VAL A 920 -25.50 7.04 0.97
CA VAL A 920 -24.79 8.06 0.17
C VAL A 920 -23.37 8.28 0.65
N MET A 921 -22.42 8.15 -0.27
CA MET A 921 -21.00 8.39 -0.04
C MET A 921 -20.46 9.50 -0.94
N LEU A 922 -19.75 10.47 -0.35
CA LEU A 922 -18.99 11.49 -1.06
C LEU A 922 -17.50 11.14 -1.02
N ILE A 923 -16.94 10.79 -2.18
CA ILE A 923 -15.52 10.54 -2.36
C ILE A 923 -14.84 11.85 -2.76
N VAL A 924 -13.76 12.21 -2.06
CA VAL A 924 -12.92 13.36 -2.39
C VAL A 924 -11.51 12.91 -2.75
N ALA A 925 -10.88 13.56 -3.72
CA ALA A 925 -9.52 13.20 -4.11
C ALA A 925 -8.46 13.59 -3.06
N TYR A 926 -8.69 14.68 -2.32
CA TYR A 926 -7.65 15.35 -1.53
C TYR A 926 -8.05 15.52 -0.07
N GLY A 927 -7.05 15.46 0.83
CA GLY A 927 -7.26 15.66 2.26
C GLY A 927 -7.78 17.06 2.62
N CYS A 928 -7.40 18.09 1.87
CA CYS A 928 -7.95 19.43 2.00
C CYS A 928 -9.46 19.44 1.69
N ALA A 929 -9.89 18.82 0.58
CA ALA A 929 -11.30 18.70 0.24
C ALA A 929 -12.09 17.93 1.33
N LEU A 930 -11.51 16.87 1.89
CA LEU A 930 -12.12 16.13 3.01
C LEU A 930 -12.40 17.06 4.20
N LYS A 931 -11.40 17.83 4.64
CA LYS A 931 -11.54 18.78 5.75
C LYS A 931 -12.63 19.82 5.49
N TRP A 932 -12.74 20.32 4.26
CA TRP A 932 -13.77 21.29 3.87
C TRP A 932 -15.17 20.68 3.96
N CYS A 933 -15.37 19.47 3.44
CA CYS A 933 -16.63 18.75 3.53
C CYS A 933 -17.02 18.48 4.99
N GLU A 934 -16.09 18.00 5.82
CA GLU A 934 -16.34 17.72 7.23
C GLU A 934 -16.68 18.98 8.02
N GLN A 935 -15.99 20.09 7.78
CA GLN A 935 -16.33 21.40 8.37
C GLN A 935 -17.74 21.87 7.96
N ARG A 936 -18.15 21.61 6.71
CA ARG A 936 -19.49 21.97 6.24
C ARG A 936 -20.56 21.12 6.93
N ILE A 937 -20.33 19.80 7.05
CA ILE A 937 -21.19 18.89 7.82
C ILE A 937 -21.31 19.35 9.27
N TYR A 938 -20.20 19.69 9.92
CA TYR A 938 -20.21 20.17 11.30
C TYR A 938 -21.07 21.43 11.49
N LYS A 939 -20.92 22.42 10.59
CA LYS A 939 -21.73 23.65 10.62
C LYS A 939 -23.22 23.35 10.41
N LEU A 940 -23.55 22.48 9.46
CA LEU A 940 -24.94 22.11 9.18
C LEU A 940 -25.58 21.36 10.35
N LYS A 941 -24.85 20.44 11.01
CA LYS A 941 -25.32 19.75 12.22
C LYS A 941 -25.78 20.74 13.30
N LYS A 942 -24.98 21.78 13.55
CA LYS A 942 -25.33 22.83 14.52
C LYS A 942 -26.55 23.67 14.10
N GLN A 943 -26.69 23.93 12.81
CA GLN A 943 -27.77 24.77 12.27
C GLN A 943 -29.10 24.02 12.21
N GLN A 944 -29.07 22.75 11.79
CA GLN A 944 -30.25 21.93 11.55
C GLN A 944 -30.64 21.08 12.78
N ASN A 945 -29.73 20.90 13.73
CA ASN A 945 -29.91 20.04 14.91
C ASN A 945 -30.29 18.59 14.54
N LEU A 946 -29.70 18.07 13.44
CA LEU A 946 -29.91 16.70 12.97
C LEU A 946 -28.75 15.79 13.40
N PRO A 947 -29.01 14.49 13.66
CA PRO A 947 -27.97 13.54 14.02
C PRO A 947 -27.05 13.24 12.82
N HIS A 948 -25.87 12.69 13.09
CA HIS A 948 -24.86 12.44 12.05
C HIS A 948 -25.33 11.52 10.92
N SER A 949 -26.30 10.64 11.19
CA SER A 949 -26.86 9.72 10.20
C SER A 949 -27.56 10.42 9.02
N HIS A 950 -27.96 11.69 9.20
CA HIS A 950 -28.57 12.53 8.16
C HIS A 950 -27.53 13.28 7.30
N TYR A 951 -26.26 12.86 7.32
CA TYR A 951 -25.19 13.42 6.50
C TYR A 951 -24.44 12.30 5.81
N PRO A 952 -23.96 12.51 4.57
CA PRO A 952 -23.29 11.47 3.81
C PRO A 952 -21.98 11.05 4.48
N LYS A 953 -21.57 9.82 4.23
CA LYS A 953 -20.21 9.37 4.54
C LYS A 953 -19.23 10.09 3.60
N VAL A 954 -18.20 10.75 4.12
CA VAL A 954 -17.18 11.42 3.29
C VAL A 954 -15.84 10.72 3.47
N LEU A 955 -15.21 10.29 2.37
CA LEU A 955 -13.95 9.53 2.38
C LEU A 955 -12.99 10.04 1.30
N THR A 956 -11.69 9.85 1.49
CA THR A 956 -10.74 9.92 0.37
C THR A 956 -10.88 8.71 -0.55
N ILE A 957 -10.39 8.79 -1.79
CA ILE A 957 -10.36 7.64 -2.73
C ILE A 957 -9.70 6.42 -2.08
N ASP A 958 -8.54 6.61 -1.44
CA ASP A 958 -7.75 5.54 -0.83
C ASP A 958 -8.50 4.83 0.33
N ALA A 959 -9.31 5.60 1.07
CA ALA A 959 -10.14 5.12 2.18
C ALA A 959 -11.47 4.49 1.71
N ALA A 960 -11.93 4.80 0.49
CA ALA A 960 -13.16 4.26 -0.07
C ALA A 960 -12.99 2.85 -0.67
N GLN A 961 -11.75 2.36 -0.87
CA GLN A 961 -11.54 0.99 -1.37
C GLN A 961 -12.07 -0.03 -0.36
N GLY A 962 -12.82 -1.01 -0.87
CA GLY A 962 -13.53 -2.02 -0.07
C GLY A 962 -14.91 -1.56 0.43
N GLU A 963 -15.23 -0.27 0.35
CA GLU A 963 -16.55 0.27 0.66
C GLU A 963 -17.45 0.25 -0.59
N GLU A 964 -18.76 0.41 -0.35
CA GLU A 964 -19.77 0.62 -1.38
C GLU A 964 -20.96 1.42 -0.81
N ALA A 965 -21.71 2.09 -1.69
CA ALA A 965 -22.93 2.81 -1.34
C ALA A 965 -23.92 2.76 -2.50
N THR A 966 -25.21 2.96 -2.21
CA THR A 966 -26.25 3.07 -3.25
C THR A 966 -25.93 4.21 -4.21
N MET A 967 -25.65 5.39 -3.66
CA MET A 967 -25.21 6.56 -4.42
C MET A 967 -23.80 6.98 -4.00
N VAL A 968 -22.93 7.18 -4.98
CA VAL A 968 -21.61 7.76 -4.78
C VAL A 968 -21.50 9.06 -5.56
N LEU A 969 -21.08 10.12 -4.89
CA LEU A 969 -20.65 11.35 -5.54
C LEU A 969 -19.14 11.46 -5.42
N MET A 970 -18.47 11.93 -6.48
CA MET A 970 -17.03 12.15 -6.48
C MET A 970 -16.71 13.62 -6.74
N ASP A 971 -15.97 14.25 -5.84
CA ASP A 971 -15.29 15.52 -6.10
C ASP A 971 -13.77 15.27 -6.28
N GLY A 972 -13.33 15.33 -7.54
CA GLY A 972 -11.91 15.24 -7.87
C GLY A 972 -11.15 16.57 -7.69
N SER A 973 -11.83 17.67 -7.36
CA SER A 973 -11.28 19.04 -7.42
C SER A 973 -10.61 19.34 -8.78
N MET A 974 -11.12 18.73 -9.85
CA MET A 974 -10.60 18.82 -11.20
C MET A 974 -11.22 20.02 -11.92
N GLN A 975 -10.43 20.84 -12.60
CA GLN A 975 -10.96 21.96 -13.40
C GLN A 975 -10.64 21.85 -14.89
N TYR A 976 -9.45 21.36 -15.22
CA TYR A 976 -8.88 21.36 -16.57
C TYR A 976 -8.52 19.93 -17.00
N SER A 977 -8.25 19.75 -18.30
CA SER A 977 -7.81 18.46 -18.86
C SER A 977 -6.49 17.95 -18.25
N GLU A 978 -5.66 18.86 -17.74
CA GLU A 978 -4.45 18.54 -16.97
C GLU A 978 -4.83 18.17 -15.54
N LEU A 979 -5.06 16.88 -15.33
CA LEU A 979 -5.33 16.35 -13.99
C LEU A 979 -4.05 16.38 -13.14
N PRO A 980 -4.15 16.66 -11.83
CA PRO A 980 -2.99 16.50 -10.96
C PRO A 980 -2.54 15.03 -10.93
N LYS A 981 -1.22 14.78 -10.85
CA LYS A 981 -0.59 13.42 -10.88
C LYS A 981 -1.28 12.36 -10.01
N PHE A 982 -1.93 12.76 -8.92
CA PHE A 982 -2.68 11.84 -8.05
C PHE A 982 -3.87 11.18 -8.77
N LEU A 983 -4.56 11.91 -9.64
CA LEU A 983 -5.74 11.46 -10.37
C LEU A 983 -5.45 10.86 -11.75
N THR A 984 -4.20 10.96 -12.23
CA THR A 984 -3.73 10.26 -13.43
C THR A 984 -3.41 8.77 -13.13
N ASP A 985 -3.44 8.38 -11.86
CA ASP A 985 -3.33 6.98 -11.46
C ASP A 985 -4.61 6.21 -11.82
N LYS A 986 -4.48 5.27 -12.76
CA LYS A 986 -5.61 4.44 -13.23
C LYS A 986 -6.24 3.61 -12.10
N GLY A 987 -5.45 3.16 -11.12
CA GLY A 987 -5.94 2.40 -9.97
C GLY A 987 -6.90 3.20 -9.10
N ARG A 988 -6.59 4.48 -8.83
CA ARG A 988 -7.46 5.43 -8.12
C ARG A 988 -8.70 5.79 -8.91
N ALA A 989 -8.55 6.05 -10.21
CA ALA A 989 -9.69 6.32 -11.09
C ALA A 989 -10.69 5.14 -11.09
N ASN A 990 -10.18 3.92 -11.30
CA ASN A 990 -10.98 2.70 -11.23
C ASN A 990 -11.63 2.51 -9.86
N THR A 991 -10.88 2.69 -8.78
CA THR A 991 -11.41 2.56 -7.41
C THR A 991 -12.57 3.52 -7.18
N ALA A 992 -12.43 4.80 -7.55
CA ALA A 992 -13.46 5.81 -7.36
C ALA A 992 -14.74 5.51 -8.17
N MET A 993 -14.60 5.07 -9.43
CA MET A 993 -15.71 4.77 -10.33
C MET A 993 -16.49 3.50 -9.96
N THR A 994 -15.92 2.61 -9.12
CA THR A 994 -16.46 1.26 -8.84
C THR A 994 -17.03 1.09 -7.43
N ARG A 995 -17.30 2.21 -6.73
CA ARG A 995 -17.88 2.19 -5.37
C ARG A 995 -19.42 2.27 -5.36
N ALA A 996 -20.03 2.80 -6.42
CA ALA A 996 -21.48 2.92 -6.51
C ALA A 996 -22.14 1.57 -6.80
N ARG A 997 -23.33 1.36 -6.26
CA ARG A 997 -24.23 0.27 -6.69
C ARG A 997 -25.16 0.74 -7.81
N ASP A 998 -25.85 1.85 -7.57
CA ASP A 998 -26.97 2.29 -8.40
C ASP A 998 -26.74 3.63 -9.07
N VAL A 999 -26.08 4.58 -8.39
CA VAL A 999 -25.91 5.96 -8.86
C VAL A 999 -24.47 6.45 -8.62
N PHE A 1000 -23.80 6.96 -9.66
CA PHE A 1000 -22.47 7.57 -9.60
C PHE A 1000 -22.46 8.95 -10.26
N TRP A 1001 -22.26 10.00 -9.47
CA TRP A 1001 -22.18 11.38 -9.97
C TRP A 1001 -20.80 11.99 -9.75
N ILE A 1002 -20.34 12.81 -10.68
CA ILE A 1002 -19.01 13.43 -10.64
C ILE A 1002 -19.17 14.94 -10.60
N LEU A 1003 -18.49 15.60 -9.66
CA LEU A 1003 -18.35 17.04 -9.56
C LEU A 1003 -17.00 17.44 -10.14
N GLY A 1004 -17.01 18.32 -11.15
CA GLY A 1004 -15.78 18.84 -11.71
C GLY A 1004 -15.98 19.99 -12.68
N GLY A 1005 -14.87 20.57 -13.11
CA GLY A 1005 -14.86 21.68 -14.05
C GLY A 1005 -15.00 21.25 -15.51
N PRO A 1006 -14.65 22.15 -16.45
CA PRO A 1006 -14.91 21.93 -17.86
C PRO A 1006 -14.04 20.87 -18.56
N LEU A 1007 -12.86 20.51 -18.04
CA LEU A 1007 -11.97 19.43 -18.54
C LEU A 1007 -11.64 19.40 -20.06
N HIS A 1008 -12.02 20.39 -20.84
CA HIS A 1008 -11.80 20.43 -22.31
C HIS A 1008 -10.67 21.38 -22.72
N SER A 1009 -10.10 22.13 -21.77
CA SER A 1009 -9.04 23.10 -22.00
C SER A 1009 -7.90 22.91 -20.99
N LYS A 1010 -6.73 23.49 -21.31
CA LYS A 1010 -5.60 23.59 -20.37
C LYS A 1010 -5.78 24.78 -19.44
N ALA A 1011 -5.10 24.75 -18.30
CA ALA A 1011 -5.08 25.88 -17.39
C ALA A 1011 -4.45 27.11 -18.08
N PRO A 1012 -5.00 28.34 -17.93
CA PRO A 1012 -4.54 29.55 -18.63
C PRO A 1012 -3.05 29.92 -18.44
N ASP A 1013 -2.42 29.42 -17.36
CA ASP A 1013 -1.04 29.75 -16.95
C ASP A 1013 0.02 28.70 -17.40
N TYR A 1014 -0.37 27.62 -18.09
CA TYR A 1014 0.55 26.51 -18.47
C TYR A 1014 0.72 26.40 -19.99
N ASN A 1015 1.88 26.83 -20.49
CA ASN A 1015 2.17 26.91 -21.93
C ASN A 1015 3.04 25.75 -22.49
N SER A 1016 3.18 24.60 -21.79
CA SER A 1016 4.10 23.56 -22.28
C SER A 1016 3.85 22.15 -21.76
N PHE A 1017 2.71 21.52 -22.07
CA PHE A 1017 2.56 20.04 -22.06
C PHE A 1017 1.55 19.63 -23.14
N SER A 1018 1.60 18.38 -23.63
CA SER A 1018 0.65 17.82 -24.62
C SER A 1018 -0.78 17.79 -24.06
N PHE A 1019 -1.80 17.84 -24.93
CA PHE A 1019 -3.19 17.60 -24.52
C PHE A 1019 -3.28 16.18 -23.90
N ALA A 1020 -3.80 16.06 -22.68
CA ALA A 1020 -3.91 14.79 -21.97
C ALA A 1020 -5.27 14.13 -22.24
N GLU A 1021 -5.60 13.87 -23.52
CA GLU A 1021 -6.87 13.22 -23.90
C GLU A 1021 -6.97 11.78 -23.37
N ASP A 1022 -5.86 11.17 -22.95
CA ASP A 1022 -5.81 9.76 -22.53
C ASP A 1022 -6.24 9.52 -21.06
N GLU A 1023 -6.53 10.59 -20.29
CA GLU A 1023 -6.88 10.50 -18.87
C GLU A 1023 -8.31 9.97 -18.65
N SER A 1024 -8.48 9.01 -17.73
CA SER A 1024 -9.74 8.24 -17.58
C SER A 1024 -10.97 9.11 -17.26
N PHE A 1025 -10.85 10.15 -16.41
CA PHE A 1025 -11.97 11.05 -16.12
C PHE A 1025 -12.35 11.96 -17.30
N VAL A 1026 -11.36 12.35 -18.12
CA VAL A 1026 -11.60 13.17 -19.33
C VAL A 1026 -12.34 12.34 -20.38
N LYS A 1027 -11.94 11.09 -20.57
CA LYS A 1027 -12.65 10.13 -21.44
C LYS A 1027 -14.08 9.89 -20.98
N LEU A 1028 -14.28 9.58 -19.69
CA LEU A 1028 -15.63 9.35 -19.14
C LEU A 1028 -16.53 10.56 -19.37
N LYS A 1029 -16.06 11.76 -19.05
CA LYS A 1029 -16.84 12.98 -19.28
C LYS A 1029 -17.21 13.15 -20.76
N SER A 1030 -16.28 12.88 -21.67
CA SER A 1030 -16.53 12.98 -23.11
C SER A 1030 -17.60 11.98 -23.56
N GLU A 1031 -17.59 10.75 -23.04
CA GLU A 1031 -18.65 9.75 -23.28
C GLU A 1031 -20.00 10.24 -22.74
N LEU A 1032 -20.04 10.80 -21.53
CA LEU A 1032 -21.26 11.32 -20.92
C LEU A 1032 -21.82 12.56 -21.65
N HIS A 1033 -20.96 13.37 -22.25
CA HIS A 1033 -21.41 14.55 -23.01
C HIS A 1033 -22.20 14.13 -24.24
N MET A 1034 -21.74 13.08 -24.95
CA MET A 1034 -22.41 12.55 -26.14
C MET A 1034 -23.79 11.95 -25.84
N THR A 1035 -24.03 11.51 -24.60
CA THR A 1035 -25.29 10.90 -24.16
C THR A 1035 -26.20 11.86 -23.37
N GLY A 1036 -25.85 13.16 -23.29
CA GLY A 1036 -26.66 14.15 -22.56
C GLY A 1036 -26.63 13.96 -21.04
N GLN A 1037 -25.55 13.41 -20.49
CA GLN A 1037 -25.34 13.16 -19.06
C GLN A 1037 -24.39 14.18 -18.41
N VAL A 1038 -24.27 15.38 -19.01
CA VAL A 1038 -23.44 16.49 -18.51
C VAL A 1038 -24.30 17.74 -18.40
N HIS A 1039 -24.41 18.31 -17.20
CA HIS A 1039 -25.16 19.55 -16.97
C HIS A 1039 -24.39 20.55 -16.12
N CYS A 1040 -24.59 21.83 -16.41
CA CYS A 1040 -23.91 22.93 -15.74
C CYS A 1040 -24.60 23.31 -14.43
N PHE A 1041 -23.83 23.37 -13.34
CA PHE A 1041 -24.26 23.91 -12.05
C PHE A 1041 -23.46 25.17 -11.72
N TYR A 1042 -24.12 26.14 -11.09
CA TYR A 1042 -23.51 27.41 -10.70
C TYR A 1042 -23.58 27.57 -9.18
N PRO A 1043 -22.47 27.90 -8.50
CA PRO A 1043 -22.50 28.17 -7.07
C PRO A 1043 -23.39 29.40 -6.79
N LYS A 1044 -24.22 29.33 -5.73
CA LYS A 1044 -25.10 30.45 -5.33
C LYS A 1044 -24.30 31.70 -4.97
N LYS A 1045 -23.12 31.52 -4.39
CA LYS A 1045 -22.14 32.56 -4.10
C LYS A 1045 -20.75 32.05 -4.51
N PRO A 1046 -20.22 32.49 -5.67
CA PRO A 1046 -18.90 32.04 -6.12
C PRO A 1046 -17.83 32.37 -5.08
N TYR A 1047 -17.01 31.38 -4.76
CA TYR A 1047 -15.86 31.58 -3.90
C TYR A 1047 -14.88 32.56 -4.56
N LYS A 1048 -14.48 33.59 -3.83
CA LYS A 1048 -13.41 34.50 -4.22
C LYS A 1048 -12.27 34.35 -3.23
N ARG A 1049 -11.10 33.99 -3.74
CA ARG A 1049 -9.91 33.88 -2.91
C ARG A 1049 -9.63 35.22 -2.20
N PRO A 1050 -9.39 35.23 -0.88
CA PRO A 1050 -9.01 36.45 -0.17
C PRO A 1050 -7.76 37.08 -0.80
N ALA A 1051 -7.72 38.41 -0.90
CA ALA A 1051 -6.57 39.12 -1.46
C ALA A 1051 -5.30 38.78 -0.68
N MET A 1052 -4.32 38.16 -1.35
CA MET A 1052 -3.05 37.79 -0.73
C MET A 1052 -2.31 39.04 -0.20
N THR A 1053 -1.81 38.96 1.03
CA THR A 1053 -0.89 39.95 1.58
C THR A 1053 0.42 39.99 0.75
N GLN A 1054 1.15 41.13 0.75
CA GLN A 1054 2.41 41.27 0.00
C GLN A 1054 3.42 40.16 0.33
N THR A 1055 3.42 39.67 1.58
CA THR A 1055 4.26 38.57 2.06
C THR A 1055 3.86 37.23 1.42
N GLN A 1056 2.56 36.95 1.31
CA GLN A 1056 2.04 35.75 0.64
C GLN A 1056 2.30 35.78 -0.88
N LYS A 1057 2.23 36.96 -1.51
CA LYS A 1057 2.58 37.11 -2.94
C LYS A 1057 4.06 36.78 -3.20
N LYS A 1058 4.98 37.18 -2.31
CA LYS A 1058 6.40 36.81 -2.41
C LYS A 1058 6.63 35.29 -2.29
N ASN A 1059 5.94 34.63 -1.36
CA ASN A 1059 6.05 33.17 -1.19
C ASN A 1059 5.46 32.38 -2.37
N VAL A 1060 4.38 32.87 -2.98
CA VAL A 1060 3.78 32.24 -4.18
C VAL A 1060 4.63 32.48 -5.43
N LEU A 1061 5.24 33.67 -5.60
CA LEU A 1061 6.20 33.91 -6.68
C LEU A 1061 7.48 33.08 -6.52
N ALA A 1062 7.95 32.83 -5.30
CA ALA A 1062 9.05 31.91 -5.03
C ALA A 1062 8.67 30.46 -5.38
N LYS A 1063 7.44 30.02 -5.03
CA LYS A 1063 6.88 28.71 -5.38
C LYS A 1063 6.67 28.51 -6.90
N LYS A 1064 6.33 29.57 -7.66
CA LYS A 1064 6.26 29.52 -9.14
C LYS A 1064 7.64 29.45 -9.79
N LYS A 1065 8.69 30.03 -9.18
CA LYS A 1065 10.07 30.00 -9.70
C LYS A 1065 10.79 28.66 -9.45
N GLY A 1066 10.43 27.90 -8.40
CA GLY A 1066 10.99 26.59 -8.11
C GLY A 1066 10.51 25.42 -9.01
N ARG A 1067 9.59 25.67 -9.95
CA ARG A 1067 9.17 24.69 -10.98
C ARG A 1067 9.98 24.78 -12.28
N PHE A 1068 10.99 25.65 -12.35
CA PHE A 1068 11.92 25.67 -13.47
C PHE A 1068 13.03 24.65 -13.22
N PHE A 1069 12.95 23.50 -13.91
CA PHE A 1069 14.16 22.84 -14.38
C PHE A 1069 15.05 23.89 -15.07
N PRO A 1070 16.40 23.82 -14.96
CA PRO A 1070 17.24 24.73 -15.70
C PRO A 1070 16.90 24.64 -17.20
N ARG A 1071 16.77 25.80 -17.85
CA ARG A 1071 16.59 25.88 -19.30
C ARG A 1071 17.71 25.06 -19.96
N ARG A 1072 17.29 24.28 -20.98
CA ARG A 1072 18.11 23.43 -21.86
C ARG A 1072 19.51 23.95 -22.15
#